data_AF-A0A496TW32-F1
#
_entry.id   AF-A0A496TW32-F1
#
_cell.length_a   1.000
_cell.length_b   1.000
_cell.length_c   1.000
_cell.angle_alpha   90.00
_cell.angle_beta   90.00
_cell.angle_gamma   90.00
#
_symmetry.space_group_name_H-M   'P 1'
#
loop_
_entity.id
_entity.type
_entity.pdbx_description
1 polymer ?
#
loop_
_entity_poly.entity_id
_entity_poly.type
_entity_poly.pdbx_seq_one_letter_code
_entity_poly.pdbx_strand_id
1 'polypeptide(L)'
;MISVFVCIGAFVAIFSSCGQKKSKVQQIPTQYVEVLNRYNNLGVAYLEQGKYADAAKEFKKAIQTYDKYIAGHVNLGLAYYYLRDYENAYKQFLRVLELDDHNPHALFNLGLIYKIKGKYQQALDYFRKVEKIDPNDPFVHYNLGVVLSKLEKSKEAVKHFKRNLELDPNNLSTYYNLARELTRLGRKEEGKKFMRTFQKLQGGYFDRRNVDLTYQEQGKYGMAMEEWGGRQKPEKKETQEPVVKFVDVTQEAGLHVEPNPEGMSFPDVTQLVSGIPVQKSEQSTEYIKNKLVPLFGSGGAFVDYDNDGDLDIYIVRCSPKAEDSNNLLFRNDGNGVFTDVTDVAGVGDTGMGMGCTFADYDNDGDLDLYVTNFGPNVLYRNNGGQAVTFTDVTQEVGVEVPGWSMGAAFADFDHDSYLDLYVANFVDVNNVTVASIPRFPQDFGGEPNVLYHNNHNGGFIDVTKSAGVGAENCKSVTAVFTDFDEDKDIDFYLVNQDTPNLLFSNQRDETFLNEAPNVGMDLVGLNVAVSAGDYNGDGYMDLLITSWNKDCFALYRNENGHGYSLDESFSKAVRPRGAKIGWNAGFIDYDNDGYLDIFLVDNKGYALFKNSQDGFVDVTSKVGLDVISRADGRGVSFGDYDK
;
A
#
# COMPACT_ATOMS: atom_id res chain seq x y z
N MET A 1 -47.79 -47.59 13.02
CA MET A 1 -46.84 -46.56 12.57
C MET A 1 -45.51 -46.85 13.26
N ILE A 2 -44.66 -47.78 12.80
CA ILE A 2 -43.99 -47.92 11.47
C ILE A 2 -43.18 -46.65 11.18
N SER A 3 -41.87 -46.62 10.92
CA SER A 3 -40.79 -47.62 10.88
C SER A 3 -39.46 -46.90 10.52
N VAL A 4 -38.33 -47.42 11.04
CA VAL A 4 -37.07 -47.82 10.33
C VAL A 4 -36.21 -46.72 9.66
N PHE A 5 -34.95 -46.48 10.08
CA PHE A 5 -33.67 -47.24 9.86
C PHE A 5 -33.00 -47.06 8.46
N VAL A 6 -31.80 -46.48 8.49
CA VAL A 6 -30.51 -47.06 8.02
C VAL A 6 -29.98 -46.85 6.58
N CYS A 7 -28.78 -46.26 6.56
CA CYS A 7 -27.52 -46.76 5.98
C CYS A 7 -26.95 -46.23 4.64
N ILE A 8 -25.68 -45.84 4.79
CA ILE A 8 -24.47 -46.16 4.00
C ILE A 8 -24.31 -45.47 2.65
N GLY A 9 -23.44 -44.47 2.68
CA GLY A 9 -22.54 -44.12 1.58
C GLY A 9 -21.19 -43.75 2.17
N ALA A 10 -20.44 -44.73 2.65
CA ALA A 10 -19.02 -44.55 2.95
C ALA A 10 -18.29 -44.32 1.63
N PHE A 11 -18.08 -43.06 1.25
CA PHE A 11 -16.91 -42.72 0.46
C PHE A 11 -15.78 -42.46 1.45
N VAL A 12 -15.03 -43.53 1.71
CA VAL A 12 -13.62 -43.39 2.05
C VAL A 12 -13.02 -42.65 0.86
N ALA A 13 -12.94 -41.33 0.93
CA ALA A 13 -11.92 -40.62 0.19
C ALA A 13 -10.60 -41.11 0.80
N ILE A 14 -10.07 -42.18 0.22
CA ILE A 14 -8.64 -42.41 0.22
C ILE A 14 -8.12 -41.19 -0.54
N PHE A 15 -7.92 -40.09 0.19
CA PHE A 15 -6.91 -39.14 -0.20
C PHE A 15 -5.63 -39.98 -0.20
N SER A 16 -5.29 -40.48 -1.39
CA SER A 16 -3.91 -40.70 -1.74
C SER A 16 -3.28 -39.34 -1.52
N SER A 17 -2.73 -39.15 -0.32
CA SER A 17 -1.83 -38.07 -0.02
C SER A 17 -0.64 -38.28 -0.94
N CYS A 18 -0.75 -37.79 -2.17
CA CYS A 18 0.42 -37.40 -2.93
C CYS A 18 1.02 -36.27 -2.11
N GLY A 19 1.93 -36.65 -1.21
CA GLY A 19 2.57 -35.73 -0.30
C GLY A 19 3.38 -34.73 -1.10
N GLN A 20 2.78 -33.61 -1.44
CA GLN A 20 3.54 -32.37 -1.55
C GLN A 20 3.99 -32.06 -0.12
N LYS A 21 5.23 -32.44 0.18
CA LYS A 21 5.95 -31.85 1.32
C LYS A 21 5.96 -30.35 1.06
N LYS A 22 5.14 -29.58 1.77
CA LYS A 22 5.33 -28.13 1.89
C LYS A 22 6.79 -27.89 2.27
N SER A 23 7.45 -26.88 1.70
CA SER A 23 8.80 -26.52 2.12
C SER A 23 8.77 -26.35 3.64
N LYS A 24 9.73 -26.96 4.33
CA LYS A 24 9.81 -26.78 5.78
C LYS A 24 10.32 -25.37 6.00
N VAL A 25 9.52 -24.51 6.63
CA VAL A 25 9.98 -23.22 7.14
C VAL A 25 11.25 -23.48 7.96
N GLN A 26 12.32 -22.79 7.61
CA GLN A 26 13.58 -22.94 8.30
C GLN A 26 13.40 -22.48 9.76
N GLN A 27 13.74 -23.33 10.72
CA GLN A 27 13.82 -22.91 12.12
C GLN A 27 15.14 -22.18 12.37
N ILE A 28 15.05 -20.87 12.54
CA ILE A 28 16.19 -20.02 12.90
C ILE A 28 16.31 -19.96 14.42
N PRO A 29 17.52 -20.11 14.99
CA PRO A 29 17.70 -19.90 16.42
C PRO A 29 17.30 -18.48 16.82
N THR A 30 16.43 -18.33 17.84
CA THR A 30 15.80 -17.07 18.26
C THR A 30 16.80 -15.91 18.44
N GLN A 31 18.00 -16.21 18.94
CA GLN A 31 19.08 -15.24 19.14
C GLN A 31 19.59 -14.56 17.85
N TYR A 32 19.26 -15.08 16.67
CA TYR A 32 19.68 -14.52 15.38
C TYR A 32 18.55 -13.83 14.60
N VAL A 33 17.28 -14.03 14.97
CA VAL A 33 16.13 -13.60 14.16
C VAL A 33 16.16 -12.10 13.86
N GLU A 34 16.28 -11.27 14.89
CA GLU A 34 16.22 -9.81 14.76
C GLU A 34 17.37 -9.25 13.89
N VAL A 35 18.59 -9.72 14.13
CA VAL A 35 19.77 -9.28 13.37
C VAL A 35 19.74 -9.77 11.93
N LEU A 36 19.23 -10.99 11.68
CA LEU A 36 19.06 -11.51 10.32
C LEU A 36 17.98 -10.74 9.57
N ASN A 37 16.83 -10.46 10.21
CA ASN A 37 15.75 -9.67 9.61
C ASN A 37 16.24 -8.27 9.25
N ARG A 38 16.98 -7.60 10.14
CA ARG A 38 17.56 -6.28 9.83
C ARG A 38 18.45 -6.30 8.60
N TYR A 39 19.41 -7.24 8.53
CA TYR A 39 20.31 -7.33 7.37
C TYR A 39 19.59 -7.77 6.10
N ASN A 40 18.59 -8.65 6.22
CA ASN A 40 17.80 -9.10 5.09
C ASN A 40 16.95 -7.96 4.53
N ASN A 41 16.18 -7.27 5.37
CA ASN A 41 15.26 -6.21 4.95
C ASN A 41 16.01 -5.02 4.35
N LEU A 42 17.12 -4.58 4.96
CA LEU A 42 17.95 -3.55 4.37
C LEU A 42 18.55 -3.98 3.03
N GLY A 43 18.96 -5.24 2.92
CA GLY A 43 19.44 -5.81 1.67
C GLY A 43 18.37 -5.87 0.59
N VAL A 44 17.13 -6.22 0.94
CA VAL A 44 15.96 -6.23 0.05
C VAL A 44 15.68 -4.83 -0.46
N ALA A 45 15.57 -3.84 0.44
CA ALA A 45 15.35 -2.44 0.07
C ALA A 45 16.43 -1.93 -0.90
N TYR A 46 17.70 -2.27 -0.68
CA TYR A 46 18.77 -1.94 -1.64
C TYR A 46 18.64 -2.69 -2.97
N LEU A 47 18.17 -3.94 -2.96
CA LEU A 47 17.98 -4.73 -4.18
C LEU A 47 16.87 -4.11 -5.04
N GLU A 48 15.77 -3.68 -4.41
CA GLU A 48 14.63 -3.01 -5.04
C GLU A 48 15.02 -1.65 -5.62
N GLN A 49 15.84 -0.88 -4.91
CA GLN A 49 16.42 0.38 -5.41
C GLN A 49 17.48 0.17 -6.53
N GLY A 50 17.71 -1.06 -7.00
CA GLY A 50 18.74 -1.37 -8.00
C GLY A 50 20.18 -1.27 -7.49
N LYS A 51 20.39 -1.01 -6.19
CA LYS A 51 21.70 -0.92 -5.52
C LYS A 51 22.25 -2.31 -5.18
N TYR A 52 22.41 -3.16 -6.21
CA TYR A 52 22.74 -4.59 -6.05
C TYR A 52 24.04 -4.88 -5.29
N ALA A 53 25.03 -3.99 -5.36
CA ALA A 53 26.30 -4.15 -4.64
C ALA A 53 26.12 -3.95 -3.12
N ASP A 54 25.31 -2.98 -2.72
CA ASP A 54 24.98 -2.70 -1.32
C ASP A 54 24.06 -3.79 -0.77
N ALA A 55 23.07 -4.24 -1.55
CA ALA A 55 22.26 -5.41 -1.24
C ALA A 55 23.13 -6.65 -0.94
N ALA A 56 24.09 -6.97 -1.83
CA ALA A 56 25.02 -8.08 -1.64
C ALA A 56 25.89 -7.93 -0.38
N LYS A 57 26.20 -6.70 0.06
CA LYS A 57 26.96 -6.45 1.28
C LYS A 57 26.13 -6.78 2.53
N GLU A 58 24.86 -6.39 2.55
CA GLU A 58 23.97 -6.69 3.68
C GLU A 58 23.62 -8.18 3.77
N PHE A 59 23.28 -8.83 2.65
CA PHE A 59 23.03 -10.28 2.64
C PHE A 59 24.27 -11.09 3.06
N LYS A 60 25.49 -10.61 2.77
CA LYS A 60 26.73 -11.21 3.30
C LYS A 60 26.79 -11.16 4.83
N LYS A 61 26.39 -10.05 5.45
CA LYS A 61 26.34 -9.96 6.92
C LYS A 61 25.33 -10.95 7.50
N ALA A 62 24.18 -11.12 6.83
CA ALA A 62 23.18 -12.12 7.24
C ALA A 62 23.76 -13.54 7.25
N ILE A 63 24.36 -14.01 6.14
CA ILE A 63 24.93 -15.37 6.08
C ILE A 63 26.22 -15.53 6.92
N GLN A 64 26.93 -14.45 7.24
CA GLN A 64 28.04 -14.47 8.20
C GLN A 64 27.54 -14.64 9.63
N THR A 65 26.34 -14.14 9.94
CA THR A 65 25.70 -14.28 11.24
C THR A 65 25.15 -15.70 11.43
N TYR A 66 24.50 -16.23 10.39
CA TYR A 66 24.00 -17.60 10.38
C TYR A 66 24.14 -18.23 8.98
N ASP A 67 25.14 -19.10 8.79
CA ASP A 67 25.51 -19.68 7.47
C ASP A 67 24.46 -20.64 6.88
N LYS A 68 23.45 -20.99 7.67
CA LYS A 68 22.36 -21.83 7.21
C LYS A 68 21.17 -21.01 6.75
N TYR A 69 21.18 -19.68 6.90
CA TYR A 69 20.06 -18.80 6.56
C TYR A 69 19.73 -18.87 5.07
N ILE A 70 18.62 -19.53 4.72
CA ILE A 70 18.23 -19.83 3.34
C ILE A 70 17.90 -18.53 2.59
N ALA A 71 17.10 -17.65 3.17
CA ALA A 71 16.75 -16.37 2.55
C ALA A 71 17.99 -15.53 2.22
N GLY A 72 18.94 -15.41 3.16
CA GLY A 72 20.19 -14.70 2.92
C GLY A 72 21.02 -15.30 1.77
N HIS A 73 21.06 -16.62 1.61
CA HIS A 73 21.74 -17.25 0.48
C HIS A 73 20.98 -17.03 -0.84
N VAL A 74 19.66 -17.15 -0.86
CA VAL A 74 18.85 -16.85 -2.06
C VAL A 74 19.07 -15.40 -2.48
N ASN A 75 18.96 -14.47 -1.55
CA ASN A 75 19.03 -13.03 -1.82
C ASN A 75 20.43 -12.59 -2.23
N LEU A 76 21.46 -13.13 -1.60
CA LEU A 76 22.83 -12.92 -2.08
C LEU A 76 23.04 -13.51 -3.49
N GLY A 77 22.43 -14.65 -3.77
CA GLY A 77 22.42 -15.26 -5.10
C GLY A 77 21.78 -14.35 -6.16
N LEU A 78 20.65 -13.74 -5.83
CA LEU A 78 19.95 -12.79 -6.68
C LEU A 78 20.74 -11.49 -6.88
N ALA A 79 21.28 -10.90 -5.82
CA ALA A 79 22.13 -9.73 -5.91
C ALA A 79 23.33 -9.98 -6.86
N TYR A 80 23.98 -11.15 -6.75
CA TYR A 80 25.04 -11.53 -7.70
C TYR A 80 24.52 -11.77 -9.12
N TYR A 81 23.33 -12.35 -9.27
CA TYR A 81 22.71 -12.55 -10.57
C TYR A 81 22.48 -11.22 -11.30
N TYR A 82 21.94 -10.21 -10.60
CA TYR A 82 21.73 -8.86 -11.14
C TYR A 82 23.04 -8.11 -11.41
N LEU A 83 24.08 -8.33 -10.59
CA LEU A 83 25.45 -7.91 -10.87
C LEU A 83 26.11 -8.66 -12.04
N ARG A 84 25.41 -9.64 -12.65
CA ARG A 84 25.92 -10.54 -13.71
C ARG A 84 27.11 -11.40 -13.27
N ASP A 85 27.31 -11.56 -11.97
CA ASP A 85 28.26 -12.49 -11.37
C ASP A 85 27.62 -13.88 -11.22
N TYR A 86 27.36 -14.51 -12.36
CA TYR A 86 26.65 -15.79 -12.41
C TYR A 86 27.40 -16.94 -11.74
N GLU A 87 28.72 -16.82 -11.56
CA GLU A 87 29.52 -17.83 -10.88
C GLU A 87 29.30 -17.78 -9.37
N ASN A 88 29.29 -16.59 -8.76
CA ASN A 88 28.98 -16.48 -7.34
C ASN A 88 27.48 -16.68 -7.06
N ALA A 89 26.58 -16.23 -7.94
CA ALA A 89 25.16 -16.54 -7.86
C ALA A 89 24.91 -18.06 -7.84
N TYR A 90 25.53 -18.79 -8.76
CA TYR A 90 25.44 -20.25 -8.83
C TYR A 90 25.87 -20.94 -7.54
N LYS A 91 26.96 -20.48 -6.90
CA LYS A 91 27.42 -21.03 -5.61
C LYS A 91 26.39 -20.84 -4.50
N GLN A 92 25.76 -19.66 -4.44
CA GLN A 92 24.75 -19.40 -3.42
C GLN A 92 23.49 -20.26 -3.63
N PHE A 93 22.99 -20.37 -4.86
CA PHE A 93 21.83 -21.22 -5.12
C PHE A 93 22.11 -22.71 -4.91
N LEU A 94 23.34 -23.18 -5.18
CA LEU A 94 23.72 -24.54 -4.79
C LEU A 94 23.73 -24.72 -3.27
N ARG A 95 24.24 -23.73 -2.52
CA ARG A 95 24.20 -23.76 -1.05
C ARG A 95 22.77 -23.84 -0.53
N VAL A 96 21.83 -23.13 -1.14
CA VAL A 96 20.40 -23.26 -0.81
C VAL A 96 19.91 -24.68 -1.03
N LEU A 97 20.26 -25.33 -2.16
CA LEU A 97 19.86 -26.71 -2.43
C LEU A 97 20.55 -27.77 -1.54
N GLU A 98 21.67 -27.43 -0.89
CA GLU A 98 22.25 -28.26 0.16
C GLU A 98 21.44 -28.20 1.47
N LEU A 99 20.80 -27.07 1.73
CA LEU A 99 19.99 -26.81 2.94
C LEU A 99 18.53 -27.26 2.75
N ASP A 100 17.97 -27.00 1.57
CA ASP A 100 16.63 -27.40 1.12
C ASP A 100 16.67 -27.80 -0.36
N ASP A 101 16.69 -29.11 -0.61
CA ASP A 101 16.83 -29.70 -1.94
C ASP A 101 15.62 -29.51 -2.86
N HIS A 102 14.50 -29.02 -2.31
CA HIS A 102 13.27 -28.70 -3.04
C HIS A 102 12.96 -27.19 -3.05
N ASN A 103 13.92 -26.33 -2.68
CA ASN A 103 13.68 -24.89 -2.66
C ASN A 103 13.40 -24.34 -4.08
N PRO A 104 12.20 -23.78 -4.35
CA PRO A 104 11.82 -23.38 -5.70
C PRO A 104 12.60 -22.14 -6.19
N HIS A 105 12.97 -21.19 -5.32
CA HIS A 105 13.78 -20.03 -5.71
C HIS A 105 15.15 -20.48 -6.26
N ALA A 106 15.86 -21.34 -5.52
CA ALA A 106 17.16 -21.81 -5.97
C ALA A 106 17.07 -22.67 -7.24
N LEU A 107 16.08 -23.55 -7.35
CA LEU A 107 15.85 -24.35 -8.56
C LEU A 107 15.57 -23.46 -9.77
N PHE A 108 14.68 -22.48 -9.63
CA PHE A 108 14.30 -21.58 -10.72
C PHE A 108 15.49 -20.72 -11.19
N ASN A 109 16.21 -20.10 -10.27
CA ASN A 109 17.36 -19.25 -10.60
C ASN A 109 18.53 -20.03 -11.19
N LEU A 110 18.77 -21.27 -10.76
CA LEU A 110 19.70 -22.17 -11.45
C LEU A 110 19.24 -22.46 -12.88
N GLY A 111 17.94 -22.65 -13.09
CA GLY A 111 17.32 -22.75 -14.42
C GLY A 111 17.63 -21.53 -15.30
N LEU A 112 17.48 -20.31 -14.76
CA LEU A 112 17.84 -19.07 -15.44
C LEU A 112 19.33 -18.97 -15.76
N ILE A 113 20.22 -19.31 -14.82
CA ILE A 113 21.67 -19.31 -15.05
C ILE A 113 22.04 -20.29 -16.16
N TYR A 114 21.47 -21.50 -16.18
CA TYR A 114 21.69 -22.46 -17.26
C TYR A 114 21.10 -22.00 -18.60
N LYS A 115 19.94 -21.30 -18.59
CA LYS A 115 19.35 -20.66 -19.77
C LYS A 115 20.33 -19.64 -20.38
N ILE A 116 20.90 -18.75 -19.55
CA ILE A 116 21.90 -17.75 -19.97
C ILE A 116 23.17 -18.41 -20.50
N LYS A 117 23.64 -19.49 -19.87
CA LYS A 117 24.81 -20.28 -20.31
C LYS A 117 24.53 -21.11 -21.58
N GLY A 118 23.32 -21.04 -22.15
CA GLY A 118 22.92 -21.80 -23.35
C GLY A 118 22.74 -23.31 -23.11
N LYS A 119 22.73 -23.76 -21.86
CA LYS A 119 22.58 -25.19 -21.49
C LYS A 119 21.11 -25.54 -21.28
N TYR A 120 20.32 -25.46 -22.35
CA TYR A 120 18.86 -25.51 -22.29
C TYR A 120 18.27 -26.80 -21.72
N GLN A 121 18.93 -27.95 -21.91
CA GLN A 121 18.45 -29.21 -21.31
C GLN A 121 18.53 -29.19 -19.78
N GLN A 122 19.61 -28.65 -19.23
CA GLN A 122 19.75 -28.50 -17.78
C GLN A 122 18.73 -27.48 -17.25
N ALA A 123 18.55 -26.36 -17.94
CA ALA A 123 17.53 -25.38 -17.59
C ALA A 123 16.11 -26.00 -17.56
N LEU A 124 15.77 -26.80 -18.57
CA LEU A 124 14.51 -27.54 -18.63
C LEU A 124 14.33 -28.47 -17.42
N ASP A 125 15.39 -29.20 -17.03
CA ASP A 125 15.32 -30.11 -15.89
C ASP A 125 15.06 -29.38 -14.56
N TYR A 126 15.68 -28.21 -14.36
CA TYR A 126 15.43 -27.36 -13.19
C TYR A 126 14.02 -26.77 -13.21
N PHE A 127 13.58 -26.16 -14.32
CA PHE A 127 12.22 -25.60 -14.39
C PHE A 127 11.12 -26.65 -14.22
N ARG A 128 11.32 -27.90 -14.69
CA ARG A 128 10.38 -29.00 -14.43
C ARG A 128 10.32 -29.44 -12.97
N LYS A 129 11.38 -29.21 -12.19
CA LYS A 129 11.32 -29.43 -10.74
C LYS A 129 10.44 -28.36 -10.09
N VAL A 130 10.60 -27.09 -10.51
CA VAL A 130 9.75 -26.00 -10.02
C VAL A 130 8.28 -26.23 -10.41
N GLU A 131 7.98 -26.61 -11.66
CA GLU A 131 6.61 -26.93 -12.12
C GLU A 131 5.91 -28.00 -11.25
N LYS A 132 6.65 -28.97 -10.71
CA LYS A 132 6.08 -29.98 -9.82
C LYS A 132 5.75 -29.44 -8.42
N ILE A 133 6.51 -28.43 -7.98
CA ILE A 133 6.31 -27.77 -6.69
C ILE A 133 5.16 -26.77 -6.83
N ASP A 134 5.20 -25.98 -7.90
CA ASP A 134 4.28 -24.89 -8.19
C ASP A 134 3.78 -24.94 -9.66
N PRO A 135 2.69 -25.68 -9.90
CA PRO A 135 2.15 -25.88 -11.25
C PRO A 135 1.30 -24.72 -11.77
N ASN A 136 1.08 -23.67 -10.98
CA ASN A 136 0.27 -22.52 -11.35
C ASN A 136 1.09 -21.23 -11.46
N ASP A 137 2.42 -21.31 -11.39
CA ASP A 137 3.28 -20.14 -11.61
C ASP A 137 3.39 -19.79 -13.11
N PRO A 138 2.95 -18.59 -13.53
CA PRO A 138 3.00 -18.20 -14.94
C PRO A 138 4.43 -18.13 -15.48
N PHE A 139 5.41 -17.70 -14.68
CA PHE A 139 6.79 -17.49 -15.12
C PHE A 139 7.56 -18.80 -15.35
N VAL A 140 7.25 -19.85 -14.58
CA VAL A 140 7.71 -21.22 -14.83
C VAL A 140 7.20 -21.70 -16.18
N HIS A 141 5.91 -21.49 -16.48
CA HIS A 141 5.35 -21.86 -17.78
C HIS A 141 5.97 -21.06 -18.94
N TYR A 142 6.20 -19.75 -18.76
CA TYR A 142 6.90 -18.94 -19.75
C TYR A 142 8.32 -19.48 -20.02
N ASN A 143 9.12 -19.65 -18.97
CA ASN A 143 10.51 -20.10 -19.10
C ASN A 143 10.62 -21.53 -19.66
N LEU A 144 9.72 -22.45 -19.27
CA LEU A 144 9.58 -23.78 -19.89
C LEU A 144 9.30 -23.65 -21.40
N GLY A 145 8.37 -22.80 -21.79
CA GLY A 145 8.08 -22.52 -23.20
C GLY A 145 9.30 -22.04 -23.98
N VAL A 146 10.06 -21.12 -23.41
CA VAL A 146 11.30 -20.57 -24.01
C VAL A 146 12.37 -21.65 -24.17
N VAL A 147 12.70 -22.42 -23.12
CA VAL A 147 13.75 -23.45 -23.22
C VAL A 147 13.34 -24.60 -24.13
N LEU A 148 12.05 -24.99 -24.15
CA LEU A 148 11.52 -25.99 -25.07
C LEU A 148 11.58 -25.52 -26.53
N SER A 149 11.28 -24.23 -26.78
CA SER A 149 11.46 -23.62 -28.11
C SER A 149 12.92 -23.67 -28.57
N LYS A 150 13.88 -23.39 -27.67
CA LYS A 150 15.32 -23.49 -27.96
C LYS A 150 15.81 -24.93 -28.19
N LEU A 151 15.13 -25.91 -27.61
CA LEU A 151 15.34 -27.34 -27.83
C LEU A 151 14.52 -27.90 -29.01
N GLU A 152 13.89 -27.04 -29.81
CA GLU A 152 13.07 -27.40 -30.98
C GLU A 152 11.84 -28.28 -30.66
N LYS A 153 11.40 -28.29 -29.40
CA LYS A 153 10.19 -29.01 -28.94
C LYS A 153 8.94 -28.11 -29.05
N SER A 154 8.67 -27.59 -30.25
CA SER A 154 7.64 -26.56 -30.47
C SER A 154 6.23 -26.93 -29.99
N LYS A 155 5.83 -28.21 -30.07
CA LYS A 155 4.51 -28.65 -29.58
C LYS A 155 4.37 -28.50 -28.06
N GLU A 156 5.41 -28.87 -27.32
CA GLU A 156 5.42 -28.70 -25.85
C GLU A 156 5.52 -27.21 -25.50
N ALA A 157 6.36 -26.45 -26.20
CA ALA A 157 6.49 -25.01 -25.99
C ALA A 157 5.14 -24.28 -26.11
N VAL A 158 4.35 -24.57 -27.15
CA VAL A 158 2.99 -24.00 -27.33
C VAL A 158 2.06 -24.34 -26.16
N LYS A 159 2.16 -25.54 -25.57
CA LYS A 159 1.34 -25.93 -24.41
C LYS A 159 1.67 -25.05 -23.21
N HIS A 160 2.95 -24.87 -22.89
CA HIS A 160 3.35 -24.04 -21.74
C HIS A 160 3.05 -22.56 -21.98
N PHE A 161 3.25 -22.03 -23.18
CA PHE A 161 2.86 -20.65 -23.49
C PHE A 161 1.35 -20.42 -23.36
N LYS A 162 0.51 -21.36 -23.79
CA LYS A 162 -0.94 -21.25 -23.56
C LYS A 162 -1.29 -21.27 -22.07
N ARG A 163 -0.65 -22.14 -21.29
CA ARG A 163 -0.85 -22.20 -19.84
C ARG A 163 -0.40 -20.91 -19.15
N ASN A 164 0.71 -20.31 -19.59
CA ASN A 164 1.10 -18.98 -19.11
C ASN A 164 0.00 -17.94 -19.39
N LEU A 165 -0.56 -17.86 -20.61
CA LEU A 165 -1.65 -16.91 -20.91
C LEU A 165 -3.00 -17.21 -20.22
N GLU A 166 -3.20 -18.43 -19.71
CA GLU A 166 -4.34 -18.74 -18.85
C GLU A 166 -4.16 -18.20 -17.42
N LEU A 167 -2.91 -18.03 -16.98
CA LEU A 167 -2.52 -17.60 -15.64
C LEU A 167 -2.17 -16.11 -15.59
N ASP A 168 -1.55 -15.60 -16.65
CA ASP A 168 -1.14 -14.21 -16.86
C ASP A 168 -1.56 -13.82 -18.30
N PRO A 169 -2.82 -13.35 -18.48
CA PRO A 169 -3.35 -12.98 -19.79
C PRO A 169 -2.64 -11.80 -20.45
N ASN A 170 -1.81 -11.05 -19.71
CA ASN A 170 -1.15 -9.83 -20.14
C ASN A 170 0.33 -10.05 -20.52
N ASN A 171 0.84 -11.28 -20.44
CA ASN A 171 2.23 -11.59 -20.76
C ASN A 171 2.61 -11.34 -22.24
N LEU A 172 3.15 -10.15 -22.52
CA LEU A 172 3.50 -9.72 -23.87
C LEU A 172 4.51 -10.66 -24.55
N SER A 173 5.55 -11.05 -23.80
CA SER A 173 6.59 -11.96 -24.28
C SER A 173 6.03 -13.31 -24.70
N THR A 174 5.01 -13.81 -24.00
CA THR A 174 4.33 -15.04 -24.37
C THR A 174 3.53 -14.89 -25.65
N TYR A 175 2.78 -13.80 -25.85
CA TYR A 175 2.05 -13.58 -27.12
C TYR A 175 2.98 -13.65 -28.33
N TYR A 176 4.13 -12.97 -28.26
CA TYR A 176 5.13 -12.98 -29.32
C TYR A 176 5.70 -14.39 -29.56
N ASN A 177 6.17 -15.05 -28.50
CA ASN A 177 6.79 -16.36 -28.61
C ASN A 177 5.79 -17.44 -29.07
N LEU A 178 4.55 -17.41 -28.57
CA LEU A 178 3.48 -18.30 -28.98
C LEU A 178 3.13 -18.12 -30.45
N ALA A 179 3.02 -16.87 -30.93
CA ALA A 179 2.77 -16.58 -32.34
C ALA A 179 3.86 -17.16 -33.26
N ARG A 180 5.14 -17.04 -32.84
CA ARG A 180 6.28 -17.61 -33.56
C ARG A 180 6.24 -19.14 -33.58
N GLU A 181 6.00 -19.79 -32.45
CA GLU A 181 5.94 -21.25 -32.37
C GLU A 181 4.74 -21.85 -33.13
N LEU A 182 3.57 -21.19 -33.09
CA LEU A 182 2.42 -21.58 -33.90
C LEU A 182 2.72 -21.51 -35.40
N THR A 183 3.43 -20.46 -35.83
CA THR A 183 3.87 -20.31 -37.22
C THR A 183 4.83 -21.42 -37.63
N ARG A 184 5.79 -21.80 -36.76
CA ARG A 184 6.71 -22.93 -36.98
C ARG A 184 5.98 -24.26 -37.13
N LEU A 185 4.89 -24.47 -36.40
CA LEU A 185 4.03 -25.64 -36.51
C LEU A 185 3.06 -25.62 -37.71
N GLY A 186 3.14 -24.61 -38.58
CA GLY A 186 2.26 -24.45 -39.75
C GLY A 186 0.89 -23.85 -39.43
N ARG A 187 0.60 -23.48 -38.18
CA ARG A 187 -0.68 -22.89 -37.72
C ARG A 187 -0.67 -21.36 -37.88
N LYS A 188 -0.45 -20.90 -39.12
CA LYS A 188 -0.17 -19.49 -39.43
C LYS A 188 -1.28 -18.51 -39.03
N GLU A 189 -2.54 -18.87 -39.24
CA GLU A 189 -3.67 -17.96 -38.92
C GLU A 189 -3.84 -17.76 -37.42
N GLU A 190 -3.66 -18.82 -36.62
CA GLU A 190 -3.63 -18.68 -35.16
C GLU A 190 -2.44 -17.83 -34.71
N GLY A 191 -1.25 -18.04 -35.27
CA GLY A 191 -0.07 -17.23 -34.98
C GLY A 191 -0.30 -15.74 -35.26
N LYS A 192 -0.95 -15.40 -36.38
CA LYS A 192 -1.32 -14.02 -36.70
C LYS A 192 -2.28 -13.41 -35.67
N LYS A 193 -3.21 -14.19 -35.12
CA LYS A 193 -4.14 -13.71 -34.08
C LYS A 193 -3.36 -13.25 -32.83
N PHE A 194 -2.49 -14.11 -32.29
CA PHE A 194 -1.67 -13.76 -31.12
C PHE A 194 -0.69 -12.61 -31.42
N MET A 195 -0.13 -12.54 -32.63
CA MET A 195 0.74 -11.43 -33.04
C MET A 195 -0.01 -10.08 -33.08
N ARG A 196 -1.28 -10.06 -33.50
CA ARG A 196 -2.10 -8.83 -33.44
C ARG A 196 -2.37 -8.39 -32.01
N THR A 197 -2.62 -9.34 -31.09
CA THR A 197 -2.76 -9.02 -29.67
C THR A 197 -1.47 -8.46 -29.10
N PHE A 198 -0.31 -9.08 -29.40
CA PHE A 198 1.01 -8.55 -29.06
C PHE A 198 1.18 -7.10 -29.55
N GLN A 199 0.87 -6.81 -30.81
CA GLN A 199 0.98 -5.46 -31.37
C GLN A 199 0.05 -4.45 -30.70
N LYS A 200 -1.17 -4.88 -30.32
CA LYS A 200 -2.13 -4.03 -29.61
C LYS A 200 -1.60 -3.64 -28.23
N LEU A 201 -1.09 -4.63 -27.48
CA LEU A 201 -0.51 -4.42 -26.15
C LEU A 201 0.79 -3.59 -26.23
N GLN A 202 1.64 -3.86 -27.23
CA GLN A 202 2.88 -3.10 -27.46
C GLN A 202 2.61 -1.63 -27.82
N GLY A 203 1.56 -1.34 -28.59
CA GLY A 203 1.23 0.01 -29.05
C GLY A 203 0.68 0.95 -27.97
N GLY A 204 0.27 0.43 -26.81
CA GLY A 204 -0.09 1.22 -25.63
C GLY A 204 1.07 1.35 -24.63
N TYR A 205 1.94 0.35 -24.54
CA TYR A 205 2.82 0.13 -23.38
C TYR A 205 4.32 0.44 -23.60
N PHE A 206 4.79 0.64 -24.84
CA PHE A 206 6.24 0.60 -25.15
C PHE A 206 6.86 1.86 -25.78
N ASP A 207 6.18 3.01 -25.82
CA ASP A 207 6.79 4.24 -26.37
C ASP A 207 7.80 4.92 -25.41
N ARG A 208 7.95 4.43 -24.17
CA ARG A 208 8.87 4.99 -23.17
C ARG A 208 9.79 3.90 -22.59
N ARG A 209 10.91 3.65 -23.26
CA ARG A 209 11.88 2.61 -22.87
C ARG A 209 12.66 3.03 -21.62
N ASN A 210 12.52 2.26 -20.53
CA ASN A 210 13.63 1.77 -19.70
C ASN A 210 13.27 0.70 -18.64
N VAL A 211 12.16 -0.04 -18.77
CA VAL A 211 11.93 -1.21 -17.90
C VAL A 211 12.90 -2.33 -18.30
N ASP A 212 13.81 -2.70 -17.39
CA ASP A 212 14.75 -3.80 -17.61
C ASP A 212 13.94 -5.09 -17.85
N LEU A 213 13.87 -5.53 -19.12
CA LEU A 213 13.20 -6.77 -19.58
C LEU A 213 13.58 -8.01 -18.74
N THR A 214 14.67 -7.91 -17.98
CA THR A 214 15.15 -8.94 -17.08
C THR A 214 14.26 -9.14 -15.85
N TYR A 215 13.53 -8.12 -15.36
CA TYR A 215 12.65 -8.24 -14.18
C TYR A 215 11.37 -9.04 -14.50
N GLN A 216 10.76 -8.77 -15.66
CA GLN A 216 9.51 -9.39 -16.12
C GLN A 216 9.62 -10.89 -16.49
N GLU A 217 10.81 -11.48 -16.61
CA GLU A 217 10.96 -12.90 -16.98
C GLU A 217 11.18 -13.85 -15.80
N GLN A 218 11.38 -13.33 -14.59
CA GLN A 218 11.81 -14.14 -13.44
C GLN A 218 10.67 -14.45 -12.46
N GLY A 219 9.63 -13.62 -12.44
CA GLY A 219 8.49 -13.79 -11.55
C GLY A 219 8.89 -13.81 -10.08
N LYS A 220 8.02 -14.40 -9.26
CA LYS A 220 8.22 -14.45 -7.81
C LYS A 220 9.51 -15.13 -7.35
N TYR A 221 10.11 -15.97 -8.18
CA TYR A 221 11.36 -16.65 -7.85
C TYR A 221 12.61 -15.82 -8.13
N GLY A 222 12.53 -14.77 -8.95
CA GLY A 222 13.60 -13.79 -9.17
C GLY A 222 13.69 -12.70 -8.09
N MET A 223 12.68 -12.63 -7.23
CA MET A 223 12.62 -11.62 -6.17
C MET A 223 13.34 -12.12 -4.93
N ALA A 224 13.83 -11.17 -4.14
CA ALA A 224 14.38 -11.49 -2.85
C ALA A 224 13.35 -12.29 -2.05
N MET A 225 13.81 -13.37 -1.42
CA MET A 225 13.12 -13.95 -0.30
C MET A 225 13.19 -12.97 0.86
N GLU A 226 12.16 -12.15 0.97
CA GLU A 226 11.82 -11.59 2.26
C GLU A 226 11.45 -12.75 3.16
N GLU A 227 12.22 -12.98 4.22
CA GLU A 227 11.73 -13.82 5.29
C GLU A 227 10.71 -13.02 6.12
N TRP A 228 9.60 -12.68 5.48
CA TRP A 228 8.25 -12.88 6.02
C TRP A 228 7.62 -14.18 5.44
N GLY A 229 8.33 -14.88 4.55
CA GLY A 229 7.98 -16.16 3.92
C GLY A 229 8.08 -17.40 4.82
N GLY A 230 7.63 -17.26 6.06
CA GLY A 230 7.48 -18.30 7.05
C GLY A 230 6.85 -17.66 8.27
N ARG A 231 5.51 -17.65 8.33
CA ARG A 231 4.71 -17.31 9.51
C ARG A 231 5.09 -18.19 10.71
N GLN A 232 6.28 -18.02 11.28
CA GLN A 232 6.36 -18.00 12.73
C GLN A 232 5.89 -16.61 13.09
N LYS A 233 4.59 -16.52 13.44
CA LYS A 233 4.12 -15.59 14.47
C LYS A 233 5.31 -15.33 15.40
N PRO A 234 5.80 -14.09 15.57
CA PRO A 234 6.80 -13.80 16.59
C PRO A 234 6.46 -14.64 17.82
N GLU A 235 7.34 -15.57 18.20
CA GLU A 235 7.07 -16.35 19.41
C GLU A 235 6.84 -15.30 20.50
N LYS A 236 5.66 -15.33 21.12
CA LYS A 236 5.26 -14.39 22.16
C LYS A 236 6.45 -14.25 23.10
N LYS A 237 7.19 -13.14 23.00
CA LYS A 237 8.39 -12.98 23.80
C LYS A 237 7.90 -13.02 25.24
N GLU A 238 8.35 -14.00 26.03
CA GLU A 238 8.24 -13.96 27.50
C GLU A 238 9.21 -12.90 28.07
N THR A 239 9.39 -11.78 27.35
CA THR A 239 10.05 -10.61 27.89
C THR A 239 9.05 -9.85 28.76
N GLN A 240 9.55 -9.23 29.82
CA GLN A 240 8.78 -8.25 30.56
C GLN A 240 8.33 -7.18 29.55
N GLU A 241 7.01 -7.06 29.31
CA GLU A 241 6.45 -6.04 28.41
C GLU A 241 7.04 -4.67 28.79
N PRO A 242 7.54 -3.88 27.83
CA PRO A 242 7.99 -2.54 28.14
C PRO A 242 6.83 -1.74 28.73
N VAL A 243 7.12 -0.94 29.76
CA VAL A 243 6.11 -0.05 30.35
C VAL A 243 6.02 1.18 29.45
N VAL A 244 5.10 1.14 28.50
CA VAL A 244 4.83 2.27 27.59
C VAL A 244 3.77 3.19 28.19
N LYS A 245 4.00 4.50 28.10
CA LYS A 245 3.03 5.53 28.48
C LYS A 245 2.99 6.63 27.45
N PHE A 246 1.79 7.07 27.11
CA PHE A 246 1.57 8.27 26.32
C PHE A 246 1.49 9.48 27.26
N VAL A 247 2.14 10.55 26.85
CA VAL A 247 2.19 11.84 27.57
C VAL A 247 2.01 12.96 26.57
N ASP A 248 1.28 14.02 26.95
CA ASP A 248 1.23 15.25 26.15
C ASP A 248 2.49 16.05 26.42
N VAL A 249 3.33 16.22 25.39
CA VAL A 249 4.59 16.99 25.44
C VAL A 249 4.51 18.29 24.66
N THR A 250 3.32 18.71 24.21
CA THR A 250 3.17 19.78 23.23
C THR A 250 3.78 21.11 23.70
N GLN A 251 3.62 21.44 24.99
CA GLN A 251 4.20 22.64 25.56
C GLN A 251 5.71 22.51 25.75
N GLU A 252 6.21 21.37 26.25
CA GLU A 252 7.64 21.13 26.41
C GLU A 252 8.39 21.10 25.07
N ALA A 253 7.74 20.58 24.03
CA ALA A 253 8.26 20.47 22.68
C ALA A 253 8.27 21.80 21.91
N GLY A 254 7.76 22.90 22.48
CA GLY A 254 7.73 24.20 21.80
C GLY A 254 6.68 24.33 20.70
N LEU A 255 5.73 23.39 20.63
CA LEU A 255 4.65 23.39 19.64
C LEU A 255 3.55 24.39 20.05
N HIS A 256 3.75 25.66 19.70
CA HIS A 256 2.80 26.73 19.98
C HIS A 256 1.71 26.84 18.92
N VAL A 257 0.78 25.88 18.92
CA VAL A 257 -0.42 25.93 18.06
C VAL A 257 -1.58 26.47 18.90
N GLU A 258 -2.03 27.69 18.63
CA GLU A 258 -3.26 28.19 19.26
C GLU A 258 -4.46 27.37 18.77
N PRO A 259 -5.26 26.77 19.67
CA PRO A 259 -6.48 26.10 19.26
C PRO A 259 -7.45 27.12 18.64
N ASN A 260 -8.25 26.66 17.68
CA ASN A 260 -9.27 27.49 17.01
C ASN A 260 -10.05 28.31 18.07
N PRO A 261 -10.04 29.66 18.01
CA PRO A 261 -10.54 30.47 19.12
C PRO A 261 -12.02 30.18 19.37
N GLU A 262 -12.36 30.00 20.66
CA GLU A 262 -13.71 29.82 21.18
C GLU A 262 -14.79 30.50 20.30
N GLY A 263 -15.58 29.70 19.57
CA GLY A 263 -16.61 30.28 18.71
C GLY A 263 -17.30 29.36 17.71
N MET A 264 -16.70 28.23 17.33
CA MET A 264 -17.39 27.22 16.51
C MET A 264 -17.85 26.08 17.41
N SER A 265 -19.12 26.08 17.81
CA SER A 265 -19.70 24.90 18.46
C SER A 265 -19.74 23.77 17.44
N PHE A 266 -19.02 22.68 17.73
CA PHE A 266 -19.11 21.49 16.90
C PHE A 266 -20.58 21.03 16.82
N PRO A 267 -21.11 20.69 15.63
CA PRO A 267 -22.47 20.20 15.51
C PRO A 267 -22.68 18.97 16.40
N ASP A 268 -23.93 18.75 16.83
CA ASP A 268 -24.26 17.50 17.52
C ASP A 268 -23.88 16.31 16.61
N VAL A 269 -23.28 15.28 17.20
CA VAL A 269 -22.93 14.02 16.53
C VAL A 269 -24.08 13.50 15.65
N THR A 270 -25.32 13.65 16.11
CA THR A 270 -26.54 13.27 15.39
C THR A 270 -26.69 14.04 14.07
N GLN A 271 -26.33 15.32 14.03
CA GLN A 271 -26.38 16.13 12.81
C GLN A 271 -25.29 15.72 11.81
N LEU A 272 -24.09 15.36 12.27
CA LEU A 272 -23.04 14.87 11.38
C LEU A 272 -23.41 13.53 10.74
N VAL A 273 -24.05 12.64 11.51
CA VAL A 273 -24.49 11.33 11.03
C VAL A 273 -25.75 11.42 10.14
N SER A 274 -26.69 12.29 10.46
CA SER A 274 -27.95 12.42 9.69
C SER A 274 -27.89 13.42 8.53
N GLY A 275 -26.83 14.22 8.50
CA GLY A 275 -26.62 15.34 7.60
C GLY A 275 -27.10 16.68 8.15
N ILE A 276 -26.36 17.74 7.86
CA ILE A 276 -26.63 19.10 8.33
C ILE A 276 -27.62 19.77 7.37
N PRO A 277 -28.85 20.12 7.79
CA PRO A 277 -29.78 20.82 6.90
C PRO A 277 -29.24 22.19 6.48
N VAL A 278 -29.22 22.47 5.17
CA VAL A 278 -28.72 23.74 4.60
C VAL A 278 -29.89 24.51 3.98
N GLN A 279 -30.32 25.58 4.64
CA GLN A 279 -31.40 26.43 4.13
C GLN A 279 -31.00 27.10 2.81
N LYS A 280 -31.98 27.54 2.02
CA LYS A 280 -31.71 28.22 0.74
C LYS A 280 -30.80 29.45 0.89
N SER A 281 -30.89 30.18 2.00
CA SER A 281 -30.01 31.32 2.31
C SER A 281 -28.59 30.92 2.71
N GLU A 282 -28.35 29.64 2.99
CA GLU A 282 -27.12 29.04 3.50
C GLU A 282 -26.40 28.21 2.44
N GLN A 283 -26.96 28.11 1.23
CA GLN A 283 -26.37 27.36 0.11
C GLN A 283 -25.30 28.14 -0.67
N SER A 284 -24.89 29.33 -0.20
CA SER A 284 -23.78 30.03 -0.83
C SER A 284 -22.47 29.32 -0.53
N THR A 285 -21.57 29.27 -1.51
CA THR A 285 -20.21 28.74 -1.34
C THR A 285 -19.51 29.37 -0.13
N GLU A 286 -19.73 30.67 0.10
CA GLU A 286 -19.17 31.40 1.24
C GLU A 286 -19.72 30.92 2.59
N TYR A 287 -21.01 30.57 2.69
CA TYR A 287 -21.56 30.00 3.92
C TYR A 287 -20.97 28.62 4.18
N ILE A 288 -20.96 27.76 3.16
CA ILE A 288 -20.42 26.39 3.26
C ILE A 288 -18.95 26.46 3.66
N LYS A 289 -18.15 27.30 2.99
CA LYS A 289 -16.76 27.58 3.34
C LYS A 289 -16.58 28.01 4.80
N ASN A 290 -17.41 28.91 5.31
CA ASN A 290 -17.21 29.47 6.64
C ASN A 290 -17.80 28.63 7.78
N LYS A 291 -18.74 27.72 7.49
CA LYS A 291 -19.52 27.00 8.52
C LYS A 291 -19.41 25.49 8.45
N LEU A 292 -19.20 24.91 7.27
CA LEU A 292 -19.20 23.46 7.06
C LEU A 292 -17.81 22.91 6.76
N VAL A 293 -17.04 23.58 5.89
CA VAL A 293 -15.67 23.16 5.53
C VAL A 293 -14.75 22.96 6.76
N PRO A 294 -14.74 23.84 7.78
CA PRO A 294 -13.91 23.66 8.98
C PRO A 294 -14.30 22.47 9.86
N LEU A 295 -15.36 21.72 9.53
CA LEU A 295 -15.74 20.48 10.22
C LEU A 295 -14.97 19.26 9.69
N PHE A 296 -14.34 19.37 8.52
CA PHE A 296 -13.71 18.25 7.80
C PHE A 296 -12.18 18.33 7.79
N GLY A 297 -11.61 19.54 7.80
CA GLY A 297 -10.19 19.71 8.12
C GLY A 297 -9.93 19.38 9.60
N SER A 298 -8.69 19.26 10.05
CA SER A 298 -7.44 19.44 9.33
C SER A 298 -6.57 18.18 9.41
N GLY A 299 -5.40 18.21 8.77
CA GLY A 299 -4.44 17.11 8.74
C GLY A 299 -3.04 17.53 9.23
N GLY A 300 -2.11 16.60 9.13
CA GLY A 300 -0.70 16.82 9.44
C GLY A 300 0.12 15.55 9.22
N ALA A 301 1.44 15.70 9.14
CA ALA A 301 2.36 14.61 8.88
C ALA A 301 3.69 14.81 9.63
N PHE A 302 4.30 13.69 10.01
CA PHE A 302 5.74 13.64 10.29
C PHE A 302 6.52 13.49 8.98
N VAL A 303 7.66 14.17 8.88
CA VAL A 303 8.53 14.16 7.69
C VAL A 303 9.96 14.50 8.10
N ASP A 304 10.97 13.95 7.45
CA ASP A 304 12.36 14.45 7.53
C ASP A 304 12.56 15.33 6.29
N TYR A 305 12.22 16.63 6.39
CA TYR A 305 12.17 17.49 5.19
C TYR A 305 13.54 18.06 4.80
N ASP A 306 14.49 18.07 5.74
CA ASP A 306 15.85 18.57 5.53
C ASP A 306 16.94 17.50 5.56
N ASN A 307 16.54 16.23 5.55
CA ASN A 307 17.40 15.05 5.42
C ASN A 307 18.46 14.97 6.55
N ASP A 308 18.14 15.49 7.74
CA ASP A 308 19.02 15.45 8.91
C ASP A 308 18.83 14.18 9.77
N GLY A 309 17.76 13.43 9.49
CA GLY A 309 17.42 12.18 10.14
C GLY A 309 16.45 12.32 11.32
N ASP A 310 16.10 13.52 11.74
CA ASP A 310 15.12 13.78 12.78
C ASP A 310 13.76 14.12 12.16
N LEU A 311 12.68 13.51 12.65
CA LEU A 311 11.35 13.76 12.08
C LEU A 311 10.81 15.12 12.54
N ASP A 312 10.50 15.95 11.56
CA ASP A 312 9.82 17.24 11.62
C ASP A 312 8.29 17.09 11.53
N ILE A 313 7.56 18.18 11.74
CA ILE A 313 6.09 18.19 11.73
C ILE A 313 5.56 19.27 10.81
N TYR A 314 4.70 18.87 9.86
CA TYR A 314 3.87 19.80 9.11
C TYR A 314 2.40 19.71 9.53
N ILE A 315 1.79 20.86 9.82
CA ILE A 315 0.41 20.97 10.27
C ILE A 315 -0.39 21.73 9.23
N VAL A 316 -1.41 21.07 8.70
CA VAL A 316 -2.41 21.69 7.84
C VAL A 316 -3.47 22.35 8.72
N ARG A 317 -3.92 23.56 8.37
CA ARG A 317 -4.93 24.32 9.09
C ARG A 317 -6.14 24.57 8.18
N CYS A 318 -7.32 24.56 8.81
CA CYS A 318 -8.59 24.80 8.14
C CYS A 318 -9.37 25.85 8.93
N SER A 319 -9.19 27.13 8.58
CA SER A 319 -9.82 28.23 9.31
C SER A 319 -10.45 29.26 8.37
N PRO A 320 -11.69 29.69 8.64
CA PRO A 320 -12.28 30.82 7.94
C PRO A 320 -11.70 32.17 8.39
N LYS A 321 -10.89 32.21 9.45
CA LYS A 321 -10.22 33.41 9.95
C LYS A 321 -8.81 33.47 9.36
N ALA A 322 -8.45 34.59 8.74
CA ALA A 322 -7.19 34.76 8.04
C ALA A 322 -5.97 34.73 8.98
N GLU A 323 -6.13 35.18 10.23
CA GLU A 323 -5.09 35.10 11.27
C GLU A 323 -4.75 33.68 11.71
N ASP A 324 -5.61 32.71 11.33
CA ASP A 324 -5.59 31.32 11.79
C ASP A 324 -5.48 30.32 10.62
N SER A 325 -5.27 30.80 9.40
CA SER A 325 -5.34 29.97 8.19
C SER A 325 -4.00 29.43 7.71
N ASN A 326 -2.87 29.98 8.18
CA ASN A 326 -1.56 29.55 7.71
C ASN A 326 -1.22 28.14 8.20
N ASN A 327 -0.80 27.25 7.30
CA ASN A 327 -0.18 26.00 7.67
C ASN A 327 1.15 26.25 8.39
N LEU A 328 1.63 25.26 9.16
CA LEU A 328 2.82 25.39 10.00
C LEU A 328 3.82 24.28 9.70
N LEU A 329 5.11 24.62 9.59
CA LEU A 329 6.22 23.68 9.55
C LEU A 329 7.12 23.87 10.78
N PHE A 330 7.30 22.79 11.52
CA PHE A 330 8.10 22.72 12.73
C PHE A 330 9.29 21.79 12.51
N ARG A 331 10.50 22.35 12.49
CA ARG A 331 11.73 21.55 12.43
C ARG A 331 12.05 20.98 13.80
N ASN A 332 12.39 19.69 13.88
CA ASN A 332 12.91 19.05 15.08
C ASN A 332 14.38 19.44 15.28
N ASP A 333 14.73 19.97 16.45
CA ASP A 333 16.11 20.38 16.76
C ASP A 333 16.96 19.22 17.33
N GLY A 334 16.51 17.97 17.18
CA GLY A 334 17.20 16.73 17.59
C GLY A 334 17.24 16.48 19.10
N ASN A 335 16.40 17.19 19.86
CA ASN A 335 16.35 17.12 21.32
C ASN A 335 14.92 17.11 21.88
N GLY A 336 13.94 16.79 21.03
CA GLY A 336 12.51 16.81 21.36
C GLY A 336 11.89 18.21 21.43
N VAL A 337 12.63 19.25 21.02
CA VAL A 337 12.12 20.62 20.85
C VAL A 337 11.99 20.92 19.37
N PHE A 338 10.94 21.65 19.02
CA PHE A 338 10.64 22.04 17.66
C PHE A 338 10.72 23.57 17.49
N THR A 339 11.27 23.99 16.35
CA THR A 339 11.33 25.38 15.92
C THR A 339 10.38 25.61 14.75
N ASP A 340 9.50 26.60 14.86
CA ASP A 340 8.67 27.05 13.74
C ASP A 340 9.56 27.69 12.66
N VAL A 341 9.60 27.05 11.48
CA VAL A 341 10.37 27.47 10.30
C VAL A 341 9.47 27.84 9.13
N THR A 342 8.16 27.98 9.36
CA THR A 342 7.13 28.18 8.31
C THR A 342 7.49 29.30 7.33
N ASP A 343 7.81 30.49 7.85
CA ASP A 343 8.12 31.67 7.03
C ASP A 343 9.45 31.53 6.29
N VAL A 344 10.42 30.82 6.88
CA VAL A 344 11.75 30.62 6.28
C VAL A 344 11.66 29.60 5.14
N ALA A 345 10.92 28.51 5.37
CA ALA A 345 10.71 27.44 4.39
C ALA A 345 9.76 27.87 3.27
N GLY A 346 8.81 28.78 3.52
CA GLY A 346 7.89 29.30 2.51
C GLY A 346 6.66 28.40 2.24
N VAL A 347 6.24 27.62 3.23
CA VAL A 347 5.16 26.61 3.11
C VAL A 347 3.88 26.98 3.89
N GLY A 348 3.75 28.24 4.30
CA GLY A 348 2.60 28.75 5.05
C GLY A 348 1.35 28.98 4.18
N ASP A 349 0.88 27.97 3.44
CA ASP A 349 -0.36 28.06 2.66
C ASP A 349 -1.53 28.50 3.56
N THR A 350 -2.38 29.38 3.04
CA THR A 350 -3.53 29.97 3.77
C THR A 350 -4.88 29.45 3.25
N GLY A 351 -4.84 28.39 2.44
CA GLY A 351 -6.01 27.67 1.98
C GLY A 351 -6.83 27.05 3.11
N MET A 352 -8.01 26.56 2.76
CA MET A 352 -8.85 25.79 3.69
C MET A 352 -8.39 24.33 3.65
N GLY A 353 -7.27 24.04 4.30
CA GLY A 353 -6.56 22.79 4.15
C GLY A 353 -7.28 21.58 4.75
N MET A 354 -7.13 20.42 4.12
CA MET A 354 -7.72 19.15 4.54
C MET A 354 -6.66 18.15 5.00
N GLY A 355 -5.62 17.96 4.19
CA GLY A 355 -4.53 17.03 4.45
C GLY A 355 -3.26 17.41 3.68
N CYS A 356 -2.21 16.63 3.90
CA CYS A 356 -0.94 16.78 3.21
C CYS A 356 -0.31 15.41 3.00
N THR A 357 0.57 15.32 2.01
CA THR A 357 1.45 14.17 1.81
C THR A 357 2.80 14.65 1.30
N PHE A 358 3.85 13.89 1.61
CA PHE A 358 5.22 14.16 1.20
C PHE A 358 5.73 13.05 0.28
N ALA A 359 6.42 13.43 -0.78
CA ALA A 359 7.01 12.51 -1.74
C ALA A 359 8.10 13.21 -2.54
N ASP A 360 9.14 12.48 -2.95
CA ASP A 360 10.13 12.95 -3.92
C ASP A 360 9.56 12.75 -5.34
N TYR A 361 8.83 13.74 -5.86
CA TYR A 361 8.09 13.55 -7.12
C TYR A 361 8.97 13.75 -8.35
N ASP A 362 10.07 14.48 -8.23
CA ASP A 362 11.01 14.75 -9.32
C ASP A 362 12.32 13.96 -9.25
N ASN A 363 12.41 13.03 -8.28
CA ASN A 363 13.52 12.09 -8.07
C ASN A 363 14.86 12.79 -7.80
N ASP A 364 14.83 13.93 -7.10
CA ASP A 364 16.03 14.68 -6.72
C ASP A 364 16.62 14.27 -5.36
N GLY A 365 15.87 13.47 -4.58
CA GLY A 365 16.25 12.92 -3.28
C GLY A 365 15.77 13.75 -2.09
N ASP A 366 15.08 14.87 -2.31
CA ASP A 366 14.47 15.70 -1.27
C ASP A 366 12.94 15.53 -1.31
N LEU A 367 12.28 15.47 -0.14
CA LEU A 367 10.83 15.25 -0.09
C LEU A 367 10.07 16.56 -0.39
N ASP A 368 9.19 16.52 -1.38
CA ASP A 368 8.27 17.59 -1.76
C ASP A 368 6.94 17.50 -1.00
N LEU A 369 6.21 18.61 -0.93
CA LEU A 369 4.98 18.72 -0.16
C LEU A 369 3.76 18.99 -1.06
N TYR A 370 2.75 18.13 -0.99
CA TYR A 370 1.44 18.37 -1.59
C TYR A 370 0.37 18.61 -0.51
N VAL A 371 -0.42 19.68 -0.65
CA VAL A 371 -1.47 20.11 0.28
C VAL A 371 -2.83 20.06 -0.41
N THR A 372 -3.79 19.37 0.19
CA THR A 372 -5.18 19.33 -0.28
C THR A 372 -6.03 20.43 0.38
N ASN A 373 -6.93 21.04 -0.39
CA ASN A 373 -7.71 22.20 0.03
C ASN A 373 -9.20 22.09 -0.36
N PHE A 374 -10.03 22.88 0.32
CA PHE A 374 -11.25 23.41 -0.30
C PHE A 374 -10.89 24.66 -1.11
N GLY A 375 -10.80 24.51 -2.42
CA GLY A 375 -10.15 25.42 -3.35
C GLY A 375 -8.91 24.76 -3.97
N PRO A 376 -8.01 25.55 -4.59
CA PRO A 376 -6.83 24.98 -5.25
C PRO A 376 -5.91 24.28 -4.25
N ASN A 377 -5.49 23.08 -4.61
CA ASN A 377 -4.40 22.37 -3.97
C ASN A 377 -3.06 23.04 -4.28
N VAL A 378 -2.03 22.74 -3.49
CA VAL A 378 -0.70 23.33 -3.63
C VAL A 378 0.37 22.24 -3.63
N LEU A 379 1.26 22.26 -4.63
CA LEU A 379 2.49 21.47 -4.67
C LEU A 379 3.70 22.39 -4.47
N TYR A 380 4.48 22.08 -3.45
CA TYR A 380 5.72 22.74 -3.08
C TYR A 380 6.90 21.82 -3.39
N ARG A 381 7.76 22.21 -4.35
CA ARG A 381 9.03 21.53 -4.59
C ARG A 381 10.06 21.94 -3.55
N ASN A 382 10.72 20.97 -2.93
CA ASN A 382 11.84 21.17 -2.04
C ASN A 382 13.07 21.61 -2.84
N ASN A 383 13.71 22.72 -2.49
CA ASN A 383 14.89 23.21 -3.21
C ASN A 383 16.21 22.60 -2.70
N GLY A 384 16.15 21.75 -1.68
CA GLY A 384 17.28 21.12 -1.02
C GLY A 384 18.23 22.09 -0.31
N GLY A 385 19.39 21.57 0.10
CA GLY A 385 20.49 22.35 0.69
C GLY A 385 20.37 22.58 2.20
N GLN A 386 21.28 23.41 2.75
CA GLN A 386 21.40 23.58 4.22
C GLN A 386 20.32 24.46 4.86
N ALA A 387 19.67 25.31 4.07
CA ALA A 387 18.55 26.13 4.50
C ALA A 387 17.43 25.82 3.53
N VAL A 388 16.72 24.72 3.83
CA VAL A 388 15.68 24.20 2.96
C VAL A 388 14.58 25.24 2.80
N THR A 389 14.22 25.47 1.53
CA THR A 389 13.13 26.35 1.12
C THR A 389 12.31 25.61 0.09
N PHE A 390 11.05 25.99 -0.04
CA PHE A 390 10.14 25.39 -1.00
C PHE A 390 9.73 26.40 -2.07
N THR A 391 9.47 25.88 -3.27
CA THR A 391 8.90 26.65 -4.39
C THR A 391 7.52 26.12 -4.71
N ASP A 392 6.49 26.97 -4.69
CA ASP A 392 5.17 26.61 -5.23
C ASP A 392 5.28 26.40 -6.75
N VAL A 393 5.12 25.16 -7.18
CA VAL A 393 5.19 24.71 -8.58
C VAL A 393 3.83 24.27 -9.12
N THR A 394 2.76 24.47 -8.36
CA THR A 394 1.40 23.94 -8.63
C THR A 394 0.94 24.18 -10.07
N GLN A 395 1.07 25.42 -10.53
CA GLN A 395 0.65 25.85 -11.87
C GLN A 395 1.61 25.38 -12.97
N GLU A 396 2.90 25.27 -12.65
CA GLU A 396 3.93 24.80 -13.57
C GLU A 396 3.69 23.32 -13.93
N VAL A 397 3.32 22.52 -12.93
CA VAL A 397 3.17 21.06 -13.08
C VAL A 397 1.73 20.60 -13.35
N GLY A 398 0.73 21.47 -13.14
CA GLY A 398 -0.67 21.23 -13.53
C GLY A 398 -1.52 20.44 -12.53
N VAL A 399 -1.24 20.54 -11.24
CA VAL A 399 -1.88 19.74 -10.16
C VAL A 399 -2.81 20.56 -9.24
N GLU A 400 -3.30 21.71 -9.71
CA GLU A 400 -4.03 22.67 -8.87
C GLU A 400 -5.38 22.19 -8.31
N VAL A 401 -6.03 21.19 -8.93
CA VAL A 401 -7.40 20.69 -8.63
C VAL A 401 -8.27 21.67 -7.80
N PRO A 402 -9.05 22.57 -8.42
CA PRO A 402 -9.67 23.73 -7.74
C PRO A 402 -10.91 23.43 -6.88
N GLY A 403 -11.17 22.14 -6.61
CA GLY A 403 -12.40 21.62 -6.00
C GLY A 403 -12.33 21.47 -4.48
N TRP A 404 -12.95 20.43 -3.94
CA TRP A 404 -12.80 20.03 -2.53
C TRP A 404 -12.05 18.72 -2.43
N SER A 405 -10.72 18.80 -2.34
CA SER A 405 -9.85 17.65 -2.13
C SER A 405 -9.69 17.35 -0.64
N MET A 406 -9.86 16.09 -0.24
CA MET A 406 -9.70 15.65 1.14
C MET A 406 -8.34 15.00 1.36
N GLY A 407 -8.07 13.89 0.67
CA GLY A 407 -6.84 13.13 0.76
C GLY A 407 -6.10 13.09 -0.58
N ALA A 408 -4.79 12.88 -0.50
CA ALA A 408 -3.94 12.63 -1.66
C ALA A 408 -2.88 11.59 -1.29
N ALA A 409 -2.45 10.80 -2.26
CA ALA A 409 -1.41 9.80 -2.06
C ALA A 409 -0.54 9.70 -3.32
N PHE A 410 0.76 9.50 -3.09
CA PHE A 410 1.72 9.22 -4.14
C PHE A 410 1.98 7.72 -4.23
N ALA A 411 2.12 7.21 -5.44
CA ALA A 411 2.50 5.83 -5.73
C ALA A 411 3.07 5.72 -7.14
N ASP A 412 4.02 4.82 -7.35
CA ASP A 412 4.49 4.47 -8.70
C ASP A 412 3.57 3.36 -9.24
N PHE A 413 2.46 3.73 -9.90
CA PHE A 413 1.45 2.72 -10.28
C PHE A 413 1.80 1.97 -11.56
N ASP A 414 2.69 2.50 -12.40
CA ASP A 414 3.11 1.85 -13.65
C ASP A 414 4.52 1.24 -13.60
N HIS A 415 5.18 1.34 -12.43
CA HIS A 415 6.51 0.82 -12.12
C HIS A 415 7.62 1.43 -12.99
N ASP A 416 7.51 2.72 -13.27
CA ASP A 416 8.50 3.46 -14.04
C ASP A 416 9.53 4.22 -13.18
N SER A 417 9.42 4.06 -11.85
CA SER A 417 10.24 4.70 -10.81
C SER A 417 10.02 6.20 -10.65
N TYR A 418 8.94 6.77 -11.19
CA TYR A 418 8.48 8.11 -10.87
C TYR A 418 7.15 8.02 -10.15
N LEU A 419 7.01 8.80 -9.07
CA LEU A 419 5.78 8.78 -8.28
C LEU A 419 4.65 9.53 -9.01
N ASP A 420 3.52 8.85 -9.14
CA ASP A 420 2.25 9.38 -9.61
C ASP A 420 1.40 9.89 -8.45
N LEU A 421 0.40 10.71 -8.74
CA LEU A 421 -0.42 11.38 -7.74
C LEU A 421 -1.90 11.05 -7.91
N TYR A 422 -2.53 10.51 -6.86
CA TYR A 422 -3.98 10.39 -6.77
C TYR A 422 -4.56 11.40 -5.79
N VAL A 423 -5.64 12.07 -6.19
CA VAL A 423 -6.34 13.09 -5.40
C VAL A 423 -7.81 12.67 -5.22
N ALA A 424 -8.20 12.46 -3.96
CA ALA A 424 -9.56 12.12 -3.55
C ALA A 424 -10.38 13.40 -3.31
N ASN A 425 -11.42 13.60 -4.12
CA ASN A 425 -12.31 14.75 -4.08
C ASN A 425 -13.66 14.38 -3.46
N PHE A 426 -14.20 15.29 -2.66
CA PHE A 426 -15.30 15.00 -1.76
C PHE A 426 -16.66 15.42 -2.32
N VAL A 427 -17.00 16.69 -2.26
CA VAL A 427 -18.38 17.14 -2.54
C VAL A 427 -18.37 18.35 -3.44
N ASP A 428 -19.16 18.28 -4.51
CA ASP A 428 -19.47 19.45 -5.32
C ASP A 428 -20.58 20.23 -4.59
N VAL A 429 -20.15 21.29 -3.91
CA VAL A 429 -21.02 22.16 -3.10
C VAL A 429 -22.09 22.89 -3.93
N ASN A 430 -21.93 22.93 -5.26
CA ASN A 430 -22.90 23.54 -6.18
C ASN A 430 -23.88 22.51 -6.76
N ASN A 431 -23.61 21.22 -6.61
CA ASN A 431 -24.44 20.14 -7.15
C ASN A 431 -25.41 19.59 -6.10
N VAL A 432 -26.49 20.32 -5.84
CA VAL A 432 -27.56 19.86 -4.94
C VAL A 432 -28.44 18.83 -5.66
N THR A 433 -28.59 17.63 -5.09
CA THR A 433 -29.26 16.50 -5.74
C THR A 433 -30.76 16.39 -5.42
N VAL A 434 -31.26 17.19 -4.48
CA VAL A 434 -32.66 17.21 -4.04
C VAL A 434 -33.31 18.59 -4.18
N ALA A 435 -34.62 18.63 -4.44
CA ALA A 435 -35.37 19.88 -4.59
C ALA A 435 -35.86 20.49 -3.26
N SER A 436 -35.73 19.77 -2.14
CA SER A 436 -36.11 20.20 -0.79
C SER A 436 -34.95 20.90 -0.06
N ILE A 437 -35.06 21.10 1.26
CA ILE A 437 -33.90 21.52 2.08
C ILE A 437 -32.87 20.38 2.04
N PRO A 438 -31.70 20.56 1.40
CA PRO A 438 -30.68 19.52 1.32
C PRO A 438 -29.98 19.35 2.66
N ARG A 439 -29.49 18.13 2.91
CA ARG A 439 -28.62 17.80 4.02
C ARG A 439 -27.19 17.66 3.52
N PHE A 440 -26.26 18.38 4.14
CA PHE A 440 -24.85 18.31 3.82
C PHE A 440 -24.16 17.20 4.64
N PRO A 441 -23.28 16.38 4.03
CA PRO A 441 -22.97 16.30 2.60
C PRO A 441 -23.92 15.41 1.78
N GLN A 442 -24.88 14.72 2.41
CA GLN A 442 -25.61 13.59 1.81
C GLN A 442 -26.41 13.92 0.54
N ASP A 443 -27.01 15.10 0.49
CA ASP A 443 -27.86 15.53 -0.62
C ASP A 443 -27.09 16.45 -1.62
N PHE A 444 -25.76 16.35 -1.64
CA PHE A 444 -24.86 16.99 -2.62
C PHE A 444 -24.17 15.93 -3.48
N GLY A 445 -23.79 16.25 -4.71
CA GLY A 445 -23.06 15.35 -5.60
C GLY A 445 -21.57 15.23 -5.22
N GLY A 446 -20.93 14.15 -5.65
CA GLY A 446 -19.49 13.98 -5.51
C GLY A 446 -18.71 14.83 -6.51
N GLU A 447 -17.48 15.18 -6.17
CA GLU A 447 -16.54 15.72 -7.16
C GLU A 447 -15.71 14.57 -7.78
N PRO A 448 -15.39 14.63 -9.09
CA PRO A 448 -14.55 13.62 -9.71
C PRO A 448 -13.16 13.59 -9.08
N ASN A 449 -12.68 12.40 -8.70
CA ASN A 449 -11.29 12.18 -8.31
C ASN A 449 -10.34 12.42 -9.49
N VAL A 450 -9.05 12.62 -9.20
CA VAL A 450 -8.03 12.84 -10.24
C VAL A 450 -6.85 11.89 -10.02
N LEU A 451 -6.43 11.22 -11.09
CA LEU A 451 -5.18 10.46 -11.16
C LEU A 451 -4.24 11.13 -12.17
N TYR A 452 -3.06 11.48 -11.69
CA TYR A 452 -2.01 12.14 -12.43
C TYR A 452 -0.85 11.18 -12.66
N HIS A 453 -0.49 10.95 -13.93
CA HIS A 453 0.71 10.24 -14.33
C HIS A 453 1.91 11.19 -14.40
N ASN A 454 3.01 10.84 -13.78
CA ASN A 454 4.26 11.61 -13.86
C ASN A 454 4.88 11.47 -15.25
N ASN A 455 5.19 12.59 -15.88
CA ASN A 455 5.63 12.61 -17.28
C ASN A 455 7.16 12.60 -17.46
N HIS A 456 7.91 12.36 -16.36
CA HIS A 456 9.38 12.29 -16.28
C HIS A 456 10.10 13.60 -16.63
N ASN A 457 9.38 14.70 -16.78
CA ASN A 457 9.95 16.02 -17.06
C ASN A 457 9.63 17.04 -15.96
N GLY A 458 9.33 16.54 -14.75
CA GLY A 458 9.01 17.35 -13.59
C GLY A 458 7.55 17.83 -13.57
N GLY A 459 6.65 17.18 -14.30
CA GLY A 459 5.22 17.52 -14.30
C GLY A 459 4.30 16.32 -14.43
N PHE A 460 3.00 16.60 -14.49
CA PHE A 460 1.96 15.56 -14.46
C PHE A 460 1.02 15.64 -15.67
N ILE A 461 0.39 14.51 -15.99
CA ILE A 461 -0.68 14.39 -16.99
C ILE A 461 -1.89 13.75 -16.32
N ASP A 462 -3.06 14.39 -16.42
CA ASP A 462 -4.32 13.79 -15.97
C ASP A 462 -4.66 12.56 -16.84
N VAL A 463 -4.61 11.38 -16.23
CA VAL A 463 -4.94 10.09 -16.85
C VAL A 463 -6.23 9.50 -16.29
N THR A 464 -6.99 10.24 -15.48
CA THR A 464 -8.16 9.75 -14.73
C THR A 464 -9.15 8.99 -15.62
N LYS A 465 -9.44 9.52 -16.81
CA LYS A 465 -10.37 8.90 -17.75
C LYS A 465 -9.79 7.70 -18.48
N SER A 466 -8.52 7.76 -18.90
CA SER A 466 -7.87 6.64 -19.60
C SER A 466 -7.62 5.47 -18.65
N ALA A 467 -7.29 5.75 -17.39
CA ALA A 467 -7.05 4.77 -16.34
C ALA A 467 -8.33 4.14 -15.79
N GLY A 468 -9.51 4.69 -16.10
CA GLY A 468 -10.80 4.12 -15.69
C GLY A 468 -11.25 4.47 -14.27
N VAL A 469 -10.58 5.43 -13.61
CA VAL A 469 -10.82 5.80 -12.20
C VAL A 469 -11.67 7.07 -12.00
N GLY A 470 -12.16 7.67 -13.10
CA GLY A 470 -12.87 8.97 -13.07
C GLY A 470 -14.39 8.94 -13.30
N ALA A 471 -14.99 7.77 -13.48
CA ALA A 471 -16.41 7.64 -13.82
C ALA A 471 -17.35 7.66 -12.61
N GLU A 472 -16.79 7.75 -11.41
CA GLU A 472 -17.48 7.48 -10.17
C GLU A 472 -17.83 8.81 -9.48
N ASN A 473 -19.13 9.10 -9.40
CA ASN A 473 -19.67 10.27 -8.69
C ASN A 473 -19.68 10.00 -7.18
N CYS A 474 -18.50 9.76 -6.62
CA CYS A 474 -18.29 9.38 -5.23
C CYS A 474 -17.90 10.57 -4.38
N LYS A 475 -18.17 10.49 -3.07
CA LYS A 475 -17.73 11.49 -2.09
C LYS A 475 -16.52 10.99 -1.36
N SER A 476 -15.39 11.07 -2.04
CA SER A 476 -14.15 10.44 -1.62
C SER A 476 -13.43 11.23 -0.54
N VAL A 477 -12.83 10.50 0.40
CA VAL A 477 -12.15 11.11 1.55
C VAL A 477 -10.68 10.72 1.59
N THR A 478 -10.39 9.42 1.67
CA THR A 478 -9.02 8.90 1.84
C THR A 478 -8.79 7.71 0.91
N ALA A 479 -7.63 7.69 0.25
CA ALA A 479 -7.13 6.55 -0.51
C ALA A 479 -5.92 5.94 0.20
N VAL A 480 -5.77 4.61 0.12
CA VAL A 480 -4.53 3.92 0.52
C VAL A 480 -4.07 3.03 -0.63
N PHE A 481 -2.83 3.24 -1.08
CA PHE A 481 -2.17 2.37 -2.04
C PHE A 481 -1.58 1.16 -1.32
N THR A 482 -1.80 -0.03 -1.88
CA THR A 482 -1.31 -1.30 -1.35
C THR A 482 -1.44 -2.37 -2.43
N ASP A 483 -0.65 -3.43 -2.35
CA ASP A 483 -0.88 -4.66 -3.11
C ASP A 483 -1.86 -5.53 -2.31
N PHE A 484 -3.14 -5.61 -2.73
CA PHE A 484 -4.13 -6.33 -1.91
C PHE A 484 -4.29 -7.81 -2.29
N ASP A 485 -3.89 -8.20 -3.51
CA ASP A 485 -3.98 -9.58 -3.97
C ASP A 485 -2.61 -10.28 -4.10
N GLU A 486 -1.54 -9.58 -3.69
CA GLU A 486 -0.15 -10.03 -3.67
C GLU A 486 0.41 -10.35 -5.07
N ASP A 487 -0.14 -9.69 -6.09
CA ASP A 487 0.30 -9.82 -7.49
C ASP A 487 1.44 -8.86 -7.88
N LYS A 488 1.77 -7.92 -6.99
CA LYS A 488 2.81 -6.87 -7.07
C LYS A 488 2.48 -5.65 -7.87
N ASP A 489 1.27 -5.53 -8.37
CA ASP A 489 0.83 -4.27 -8.92
C ASP A 489 0.29 -3.38 -7.82
N ILE A 490 0.58 -2.09 -7.93
CA ILE A 490 0.10 -1.14 -6.94
C ILE A 490 -1.39 -0.90 -7.17
N ASP A 491 -2.20 -1.49 -6.31
CA ASP A 491 -3.64 -1.27 -6.23
C ASP A 491 -3.95 -0.16 -5.23
N PHE A 492 -5.23 0.20 -5.10
CA PHE A 492 -5.66 1.07 -4.02
C PHE A 492 -7.10 0.88 -3.59
N TYR A 493 -7.34 1.21 -2.31
CA TYR A 493 -8.68 1.26 -1.73
C TYR A 493 -9.06 2.70 -1.40
N LEU A 494 -10.28 3.08 -1.76
CA LEU A 494 -10.83 4.42 -1.59
C LEU A 494 -12.08 4.38 -0.73
N VAL A 495 -12.06 5.10 0.38
CA VAL A 495 -13.24 5.27 1.25
C VAL A 495 -14.05 6.49 0.86
N ASN A 496 -15.37 6.30 0.87
CA ASN A 496 -16.35 7.31 0.49
C ASN A 496 -17.40 7.52 1.60
N GLN A 497 -17.97 8.73 1.66
CA GLN A 497 -19.19 8.96 2.42
C GLN A 497 -20.42 8.76 1.54
N ASP A 498 -21.39 8.01 2.05
CA ASP A 498 -22.73 7.74 1.49
C ASP A 498 -22.82 7.16 0.07
N THR A 499 -21.70 7.03 -0.63
CA THR A 499 -21.51 6.24 -1.84
C THR A 499 -20.69 4.98 -1.54
N PRO A 500 -20.77 3.92 -2.36
CA PRO A 500 -19.96 2.72 -2.17
C PRO A 500 -18.47 3.03 -2.15
N ASN A 501 -17.70 2.42 -1.25
CA ASN A 501 -16.25 2.38 -1.33
C ASN A 501 -15.78 1.65 -2.60
N LEU A 502 -14.53 1.89 -2.98
CA LEU A 502 -13.98 1.45 -4.26
C LEU A 502 -12.62 0.79 -4.01
N LEU A 503 -12.35 -0.28 -4.76
CA LEU A 503 -11.11 -1.04 -4.68
C LEU A 503 -10.64 -1.24 -6.10
N PHE A 504 -9.53 -0.62 -6.46
CA PHE A 504 -9.02 -0.57 -7.82
C PHE A 504 -7.82 -1.51 -7.94
N SER A 505 -8.03 -2.63 -8.64
CA SER A 505 -6.96 -3.54 -9.03
C SER A 505 -6.28 -3.02 -10.29
N ASN A 506 -4.97 -2.88 -10.24
CA ASN A 506 -4.13 -2.40 -11.33
C ASN A 506 -3.96 -3.50 -12.38
N GLN A 507 -4.27 -3.18 -13.64
CA GLN A 507 -4.29 -4.17 -14.72
C GLN A 507 -2.94 -4.28 -15.46
N ARG A 508 -1.91 -3.54 -15.02
CA ARG A 508 -0.59 -3.39 -15.67
C ARG A 508 -0.65 -2.81 -17.07
N ASP A 509 -1.73 -2.15 -17.46
CA ASP A 509 -1.87 -1.51 -18.77
C ASP A 509 -2.29 -0.05 -18.65
N GLU A 510 -1.86 0.59 -17.54
CA GLU A 510 -2.23 1.95 -17.12
C GLU A 510 -3.73 2.10 -16.82
N THR A 511 -4.46 0.98 -16.71
CA THR A 511 -5.88 0.97 -16.32
C THR A 511 -6.11 0.22 -15.02
N PHE A 512 -7.20 0.57 -14.35
CA PHE A 512 -7.66 -0.07 -13.13
C PHE A 512 -9.05 -0.69 -13.32
N LEU A 513 -9.28 -1.78 -12.60
CA LEU A 513 -10.57 -2.44 -12.50
C LEU A 513 -11.12 -2.31 -11.09
N ASN A 514 -12.37 -1.85 -10.96
CA ASN A 514 -13.04 -1.80 -9.67
C ASN A 514 -13.48 -3.21 -9.25
N GLU A 515 -12.72 -3.80 -8.32
CA GLU A 515 -12.90 -5.14 -7.76
C GLU A 515 -13.74 -5.15 -6.47
N ALA A 516 -14.08 -3.99 -5.90
CA ALA A 516 -14.80 -3.89 -4.63
C ALA A 516 -16.07 -4.78 -4.57
N PRO A 517 -16.94 -4.83 -5.60
CA PRO A 517 -18.12 -5.70 -5.59
C PRO A 517 -17.81 -7.20 -5.60
N ASN A 518 -16.66 -7.61 -6.14
CA ASN A 518 -16.26 -9.01 -6.24
C ASN A 518 -15.67 -9.52 -4.92
N VAL A 519 -15.03 -8.63 -4.15
CA VAL A 519 -14.37 -8.96 -2.88
C VAL A 519 -15.17 -8.54 -1.64
N GLY A 520 -16.37 -7.97 -1.82
CA GLY A 520 -17.28 -7.58 -0.74
C GLY A 520 -16.86 -6.30 -0.02
N MET A 521 -16.11 -5.43 -0.69
CA MET A 521 -15.58 -4.17 -0.15
C MET A 521 -16.24 -2.93 -0.75
N ASP A 522 -17.36 -3.07 -1.47
CA ASP A 522 -18.24 -1.99 -1.94
C ASP A 522 -19.13 -1.42 -0.81
N LEU A 523 -18.50 -1.20 0.35
CA LEU A 523 -19.17 -0.82 1.59
C LEU A 523 -19.82 0.56 1.43
N VAL A 524 -21.10 0.66 1.79
CA VAL A 524 -21.84 1.92 1.82
C VAL A 524 -21.98 2.39 3.27
N GLY A 525 -21.42 3.56 3.57
CA GLY A 525 -21.45 4.13 4.91
C GLY A 525 -20.91 5.56 4.90
N LEU A 526 -20.87 6.20 6.06
CA LEU A 526 -20.18 7.48 6.23
C LEU A 526 -18.71 7.21 6.55
N ASN A 527 -17.99 6.57 5.63
CA ASN A 527 -16.60 6.17 5.84
C ASN A 527 -15.68 7.40 5.67
N VAL A 528 -14.64 7.51 6.50
CA VAL A 528 -13.81 8.73 6.55
C VAL A 528 -12.31 8.49 6.42
N ALA A 529 -11.79 7.41 7.01
CA ALA A 529 -10.39 7.04 6.87
C ALA A 529 -10.22 5.53 6.71
N VAL A 530 -9.14 5.16 6.04
CA VAL A 530 -8.67 3.78 5.92
C VAL A 530 -7.17 3.73 6.18
N SER A 531 -6.74 2.67 6.86
CA SER A 531 -5.34 2.28 7.01
C SER A 531 -5.18 0.84 6.54
N ALA A 532 -4.07 0.55 5.85
CA ALA A 532 -3.69 -0.79 5.45
C ALA A 532 -2.56 -1.31 6.34
N GLY A 533 -2.58 -2.59 6.69
CA GLY A 533 -1.51 -3.23 7.43
C GLY A 533 -1.80 -4.69 7.74
N ASP A 534 -0.81 -5.56 7.57
CA ASP A 534 -0.91 -6.98 7.90
C ASP A 534 -0.83 -7.19 9.42
N TYR A 535 -1.95 -6.99 10.12
CA TYR A 535 -1.99 -7.09 11.58
C TYR A 535 -1.82 -8.53 12.09
N ASN A 536 -2.04 -9.50 11.20
CA ASN A 536 -2.12 -10.90 11.55
C ASN A 536 -0.87 -11.69 11.09
N GLY A 537 0.00 -11.04 10.32
CA GLY A 537 1.25 -11.59 9.79
C GLY A 537 1.02 -12.64 8.72
N ASP A 538 -0.08 -12.54 7.95
CA ASP A 538 -0.40 -13.51 6.92
C ASP A 538 0.22 -13.22 5.55
N GLY A 539 0.83 -12.05 5.38
CA GLY A 539 1.39 -11.55 4.14
C GLY A 539 0.33 -11.03 3.18
N TYR A 540 -0.88 -10.71 3.66
CA TYR A 540 -1.88 -9.98 2.90
C TYR A 540 -2.27 -8.73 3.69
N MET A 541 -2.40 -7.59 3.00
CA MET A 541 -2.73 -6.34 3.67
C MET A 541 -4.20 -6.34 4.11
N ASP A 542 -4.41 -6.15 5.41
CA ASP A 542 -5.72 -6.00 6.03
C ASP A 542 -6.13 -4.52 6.07
N LEU A 543 -7.44 -4.25 6.14
CA LEU A 543 -7.98 -2.90 6.08
C LEU A 543 -8.67 -2.51 7.39
N LEU A 544 -8.24 -1.40 7.99
CA LEU A 544 -8.91 -0.77 9.12
C LEU A 544 -9.68 0.46 8.63
N ILE A 545 -11.00 0.42 8.69
CA ILE A 545 -11.89 1.47 8.19
C ILE A 545 -12.58 2.17 9.36
N THR A 546 -12.61 3.51 9.29
CA THR A 546 -13.35 4.35 10.23
C THR A 546 -14.57 4.99 9.58
N SER A 547 -15.63 5.21 10.37
CA SER A 547 -16.88 5.78 9.88
C SER A 547 -17.66 6.59 10.92
N TRP A 548 -18.68 7.33 10.49
CA TRP A 548 -19.59 8.06 11.39
C TRP A 548 -20.89 7.30 11.62
N ASN A 549 -20.82 6.24 12.44
CA ASN A 549 -21.99 5.50 12.91
C ASN A 549 -21.71 4.75 14.22
N LYS A 550 -22.68 3.95 14.69
CA LYS A 550 -22.62 3.23 15.98
C LYS A 550 -21.47 2.20 16.07
N ASP A 551 -21.00 1.67 14.94
CA ASP A 551 -19.90 0.71 14.85
C ASP A 551 -18.79 1.33 13.97
N CYS A 552 -18.32 2.49 14.43
CA CYS A 552 -17.45 3.42 13.69
C CYS A 552 -16.02 2.92 13.39
N PHE A 553 -15.65 1.73 13.85
CA PHE A 553 -14.35 1.12 13.63
C PHE A 553 -14.54 -0.33 13.20
N ALA A 554 -14.00 -0.68 12.03
CA ALA A 554 -14.12 -2.02 11.46
C ALA A 554 -12.76 -2.47 10.89
N LEU A 555 -12.27 -3.60 11.38
CA LEU A 555 -11.07 -4.27 10.89
C LEU A 555 -11.49 -5.40 9.96
N TYR A 556 -11.03 -5.35 8.72
CA TYR A 556 -11.31 -6.33 7.68
C TYR A 556 -10.06 -7.13 7.37
N ARG A 557 -10.13 -8.43 7.62
CA ARG A 557 -9.07 -9.36 7.29
C ARG A 557 -9.14 -9.77 5.83
N ASN A 558 -8.02 -9.70 5.13
CA ASN A 558 -7.88 -10.17 3.76
C ASN A 558 -7.83 -11.71 3.71
N GLU A 559 -8.64 -12.33 2.86
CA GLU A 559 -8.77 -13.78 2.74
C GLU A 559 -7.88 -14.33 1.61
N ASN A 560 -6.60 -13.94 1.60
CA ASN A 560 -5.58 -14.32 0.62
C ASN A 560 -5.88 -13.84 -0.81
N GLY A 561 -6.28 -12.58 -0.96
CA GLY A 561 -6.60 -11.95 -2.25
C GLY A 561 -7.95 -12.37 -2.84
N HIS A 562 -8.79 -13.08 -2.08
CA HIS A 562 -10.08 -13.61 -2.57
C HIS A 562 -11.31 -12.97 -1.93
N GLY A 563 -11.13 -11.94 -1.10
CA GLY A 563 -12.21 -11.33 -0.35
C GLY A 563 -11.74 -10.76 0.98
N TYR A 564 -12.64 -10.10 1.68
CA TYR A 564 -12.40 -9.61 3.04
C TYR A 564 -13.46 -10.12 4.01
N SER A 565 -13.07 -10.36 5.25
CA SER A 565 -13.99 -10.72 6.34
C SER A 565 -13.82 -9.81 7.55
N LEU A 566 -14.92 -9.46 8.21
CA LEU A 566 -14.88 -8.61 9.40
C LEU A 566 -14.24 -9.36 10.57
N ASP A 567 -13.26 -8.75 11.25
CA ASP A 567 -12.69 -9.29 12.48
C ASP A 567 -13.65 -9.06 13.66
N GLU A 568 -14.35 -10.12 14.05
CA GLU A 568 -15.29 -10.12 15.17
C GLU A 568 -14.61 -9.96 16.53
N SER A 569 -13.33 -10.32 16.65
CA SER A 569 -12.58 -10.19 17.90
C SER A 569 -12.31 -8.71 18.21
N PHE A 570 -11.87 -7.95 17.19
CA PHE A 570 -11.71 -6.50 17.27
C PHE A 570 -13.07 -5.81 17.47
N SER A 571 -14.07 -6.19 16.67
CA SER A 571 -15.43 -5.64 16.79
C SER A 571 -16.00 -5.79 18.21
N LYS A 572 -15.78 -6.94 18.85
CA LYS A 572 -16.19 -7.19 20.24
C LYS A 572 -15.39 -6.36 21.24
N ALA A 573 -14.09 -6.16 21.01
CA ALA A 573 -13.22 -5.37 21.87
C ALA A 573 -13.57 -3.88 21.84
N VAL A 574 -13.86 -3.33 20.66
CA VAL A 574 -14.11 -1.88 20.48
C VAL A 574 -15.55 -1.46 20.81
N ARG A 575 -16.55 -2.35 20.63
CA ARG A 575 -17.98 -2.02 20.84
C ARG A 575 -18.33 -1.39 22.21
N PRO A 576 -17.75 -1.81 23.36
CA PRO A 576 -17.99 -1.18 24.66
C PRO A 576 -17.62 0.31 24.70
N ARG A 577 -16.68 0.76 23.85
CA ARG A 577 -16.31 2.16 23.72
C ARG A 577 -17.51 3.00 23.30
N GLY A 578 -18.42 2.46 22.49
CA GLY A 578 -19.69 3.10 22.12
C GLY A 578 -19.53 4.50 21.52
N ALA A 579 -18.44 4.71 20.79
CA ALA A 579 -18.24 5.90 19.96
C ALA A 579 -19.20 5.88 18.77
N LYS A 580 -19.51 7.06 18.24
CA LYS A 580 -20.45 7.23 17.12
C LYS A 580 -19.79 7.86 15.89
N ILE A 581 -18.59 8.39 16.06
CA ILE A 581 -17.77 9.04 15.06
C ILE A 581 -16.36 8.55 15.29
N GLY A 582 -15.84 7.71 14.39
CA GLY A 582 -14.42 7.46 14.28
C GLY A 582 -13.85 8.49 13.32
N TRP A 583 -12.87 9.27 13.76
CA TRP A 583 -12.20 10.28 12.94
C TRP A 583 -11.10 9.67 12.11
N ASN A 584 -10.24 8.90 12.78
CA ASN A 584 -9.09 8.26 12.17
C ASN A 584 -8.66 7.06 13.01
N ALA A 585 -7.90 6.16 12.42
CA ALA A 585 -7.31 5.02 13.08
C ALA A 585 -6.08 4.56 12.30
N GLY A 586 -5.07 4.07 13.01
CA GLY A 586 -3.86 3.56 12.39
C GLY A 586 -3.25 2.41 13.15
N PHE A 587 -2.42 1.67 12.43
CA PHE A 587 -1.63 0.57 12.96
C PHE A 587 -0.34 1.11 13.59
N ILE A 588 0.03 0.57 14.75
CA ILE A 588 1.27 0.90 15.47
C ILE A 588 1.76 -0.35 16.21
N ASP A 589 3.06 -0.61 16.25
CA ASP A 589 3.65 -1.59 17.18
C ASP A 589 4.16 -0.84 18.42
N TYR A 590 3.24 -0.49 19.34
CA TYR A 590 3.59 0.47 20.41
C TYR A 590 4.51 -0.15 21.48
N ASP A 591 4.52 -1.48 21.60
CA ASP A 591 5.33 -2.21 22.57
C ASP A 591 6.46 -3.05 21.95
N ASN A 592 6.69 -2.90 20.65
CA ASN A 592 7.74 -3.55 19.87
C ASN A 592 7.70 -5.09 19.99
N ASP A 593 6.49 -5.67 20.07
CA ASP A 593 6.29 -7.11 20.13
C ASP A 593 6.17 -7.78 18.74
N GLY A 594 6.19 -6.96 17.68
CA GLY A 594 6.17 -7.39 16.29
C GLY A 594 4.75 -7.59 15.74
N TYR A 595 3.71 -7.27 16.51
CA TYR A 595 2.33 -7.28 16.05
C TYR A 595 1.80 -5.86 15.95
N LEU A 596 1.06 -5.58 14.87
CA LEU A 596 0.40 -4.29 14.73
C LEU A 596 -0.78 -4.22 15.70
N ASP A 597 -0.70 -3.25 16.61
CA ASP A 597 -1.77 -2.77 17.47
C ASP A 597 -2.55 -1.66 16.77
N ILE A 598 -3.67 -1.27 17.37
CA ILE A 598 -4.60 -0.31 16.77
C ILE A 598 -4.79 0.91 17.67
N PHE A 599 -4.40 2.08 17.17
CA PHE A 599 -4.68 3.37 17.79
C PHE A 599 -5.89 4.03 17.14
N LEU A 600 -6.82 4.55 17.94
CA LEU A 600 -8.08 5.13 17.49
C LEU A 600 -8.23 6.59 17.92
N VAL A 601 -8.85 7.40 17.05
CA VAL A 601 -9.29 8.76 17.33
C VAL A 601 -10.79 8.86 17.10
N ASP A 602 -11.56 9.25 18.11
CA ASP A 602 -13.02 9.44 17.99
C ASP A 602 -13.56 10.59 18.82
N ASN A 603 -14.89 10.76 18.76
CA ASN A 603 -15.64 11.74 19.53
C ASN A 603 -15.67 11.50 21.06
N LYS A 604 -14.90 10.53 21.57
CA LYS A 604 -14.66 10.30 23.00
C LYS A 604 -13.18 10.47 23.38
N GLY A 605 -12.32 10.81 22.43
CA GLY A 605 -10.87 10.97 22.60
C GLY A 605 -10.07 9.85 21.95
N TYR A 606 -8.97 9.46 22.58
CA TYR A 606 -8.05 8.46 22.07
C TYR A 606 -8.32 7.06 22.64
N ALA A 607 -7.90 6.03 21.92
CA ALA A 607 -7.93 4.64 22.37
C ALA A 607 -6.73 3.86 21.83
N LEU A 608 -6.32 2.83 22.56
CA LEU A 608 -5.32 1.88 22.07
C LEU A 608 -5.77 0.45 22.37
N PHE A 609 -5.74 -0.38 21.33
CA PHE A 609 -6.11 -1.79 21.38
C PHE A 609 -4.89 -2.64 21.04
N LYS A 610 -4.39 -3.35 22.04
CA LYS A 610 -3.28 -4.29 21.87
C LYS A 610 -3.74 -5.55 21.14
N ASN A 611 -3.02 -5.96 20.12
CA ASN A 611 -3.16 -7.24 19.45
C ASN A 611 -2.51 -8.35 20.30
N SER A 612 -3.35 -9.19 20.89
CA SER A 612 -2.91 -10.32 21.71
C SER A 612 -2.77 -11.63 20.90
N GLN A 613 -2.85 -11.56 19.57
CA GLN A 613 -2.88 -12.67 18.61
C GLN A 613 -4.15 -13.54 18.64
N ASP A 614 -4.80 -13.64 19.80
CA ASP A 614 -6.09 -14.30 20.00
C ASP A 614 -7.27 -13.30 19.92
N GLY A 615 -6.96 -12.03 19.63
CA GLY A 615 -7.88 -10.91 19.51
C GLY A 615 -7.29 -9.64 20.12
N PHE A 616 -8.15 -8.65 20.36
CA PHE A 616 -7.71 -7.33 20.83
C PHE A 616 -8.08 -7.04 22.29
N VAL A 617 -7.21 -6.32 22.99
CA VAL A 617 -7.39 -5.89 24.37
C VAL A 617 -7.26 -4.37 24.47
N ASP A 618 -8.27 -3.72 25.05
CA ASP A 618 -8.21 -2.28 25.34
C ASP A 618 -7.16 -2.01 26.43
N VAL A 619 -6.12 -1.26 26.08
CA VAL A 619 -5.02 -0.86 26.97
C VAL A 619 -5.01 0.65 27.22
N THR A 620 -6.05 1.38 26.81
CA THR A 620 -6.13 2.85 26.85
C THR A 620 -5.74 3.43 28.22
N SER A 621 -6.35 2.94 29.30
CA SER A 621 -6.02 3.39 30.67
C SER A 621 -4.67 2.88 31.17
N LYS A 622 -4.19 1.72 30.69
CA LYS A 622 -2.88 1.17 31.09
C LYS A 622 -1.75 2.10 30.62
N VAL A 623 -1.89 2.64 29.41
CA VAL A 623 -0.88 3.51 28.78
C VAL A 623 -1.12 5.00 29.03
N GLY A 624 -2.19 5.37 29.74
CA GLY A 624 -2.48 6.76 30.13
C GLY A 624 -3.07 7.63 29.02
N LEU A 625 -3.64 7.04 27.96
CA LEU A 625 -4.27 7.81 26.88
C LEU A 625 -5.60 8.46 27.29
N ASP A 626 -6.29 7.90 28.29
CA ASP A 626 -7.57 8.40 28.80
C ASP A 626 -7.45 9.69 29.62
N VAL A 627 -6.26 10.02 30.10
CA VAL A 627 -5.99 11.28 30.83
C VAL A 627 -5.48 12.40 29.92
N ILE A 628 -5.15 12.11 28.66
CA ILE A 628 -4.79 13.11 27.65
C ILE A 628 -6.08 13.74 27.14
N SER A 629 -6.39 14.94 27.63
CA SER A 629 -7.61 15.64 27.25
C SER A 629 -7.39 16.47 25.98
N ARG A 630 -7.86 15.96 24.84
CA ARG A 630 -8.13 16.75 23.64
C ARG A 630 -9.53 16.41 23.15
N ALA A 631 -10.43 17.38 23.21
CA ALA A 631 -11.85 17.15 22.90
C ALA A 631 -12.11 16.90 21.40
N ASP A 632 -11.19 17.32 20.51
CA ASP A 632 -11.45 17.44 19.07
C ASP A 632 -10.30 16.93 18.18
N GLY A 633 -9.62 15.84 18.57
CA GLY A 633 -8.65 15.18 17.67
C GLY A 633 -9.34 14.63 16.42
N ARG A 634 -8.79 14.91 15.22
CA ARG A 634 -9.38 14.49 13.93
C ARG A 634 -8.48 13.62 13.06
N GLY A 635 -7.20 13.56 13.39
CA GLY A 635 -6.21 12.75 12.70
C GLY A 635 -5.19 12.19 13.68
N VAL A 636 -4.41 11.23 13.20
CA VAL A 636 -3.25 10.68 13.90
C VAL A 636 -2.15 10.42 12.87
N SER A 637 -0.91 10.65 13.29
CA SER A 637 0.29 10.28 12.56
C SER A 637 1.29 9.75 13.60
N PHE A 638 2.17 8.85 13.18
CA PHE A 638 3.16 8.21 14.05
C PHE A 638 4.55 8.45 13.49
N GLY A 639 5.50 8.73 14.37
CA GLY A 639 6.90 8.95 14.03
C GLY A 639 7.77 8.75 15.26
N ASP A 640 8.95 8.17 15.05
CA ASP A 640 10.02 8.11 16.06
C ASP A 640 10.82 9.41 15.95
N TYR A 641 10.54 10.36 16.86
CA TYR A 641 11.04 11.73 16.78
C TYR A 641 12.17 12.02 17.80
N ASP A 642 12.51 11.08 18.68
CA ASP A 642 13.52 11.23 19.72
C ASP A 642 14.58 10.10 19.64
N LYS A 643 15.53 10.24 18.72
CA LYS A 643 16.62 9.27 18.49
C LYS A 643 17.73 9.26 19.55
#